data_AF-A0A3D8M891-F1
#
_entry.id   AF-A0A3D8M891-F1
#
_cell.length_a   1.000
_cell.length_b   1.000
_cell.length_c   1.000
_cell.angle_alpha   90.00
_cell.angle_beta   90.00
_cell.angle_gamma   90.00
#
_symmetry.space_group_name_H-M   'P 1'
#
loop_
_entity.id
_entity.type
_entity.pdbx_description
1 polymer ?
#
loop_
_entity_poly.entity_id
_entity_poly.type
_entity_poly.pdbx_seq_one_letter_code
_entity_poly.pdbx_strand_id
1 'polypeptide(L)'
;MIRLSADTAILQLLRVAIPAVVLSLTLLSNSSASESAVSVSSPDGKLAFKLEVLEQGLSYSVRRHERNVIAPSRLGLRFLSQTSFADDLQIEAVERNTMNEVWEQPWGEQRLIRDHHNEILVKFLQRGVTAPVALRVRVFNDGIGFRYEGQGDAKTPLVIMDDLTEFRFERPDSTEAWWIPAKGWNRYEYEYRHTALNQLDRVHTPVTLKLDDGTHVAIHEAALVDFASMTLDQRRDGVLKSELVERADGARVRTHAAFVSPWRTLQIGGEATDLLNSYLILNLNEPNKLGDVSWVKPGKYIGIWWGMHLNVHTWGTDGEHGATTERTKQYMDFAALHGFNGVLVEGWNIGWDGSWFHNGDVFSFTASYPDFDIKAVTDYGAQLGVELIGHHETSGSITNYERQMEAAYQLYAKHGVTQIKTGYVADGGDTKWVDENGKIIYQWHDSQPMVNHYLHSVKTAAKHKISINTHEPVKATGLRRTYPNWISREGARGQEFNAWGSPPNSPEHTATLPFTRLLGGPMDFTPGIVNLAFEGLDAENRVQTTLAKQLALYVVLYSPIQMAADLPEHYEQQPEALRFIEAVPTDWEQSLALAGEVGEFVVTARQQRGSEDWFVGGLTNSQARSVQISLSFLKPGSRYRATLWQDGSEADWRKRPYDMEVVDLEVTAESAVTLNMATSGGVAIKLQKLD
;
A
#
# COMPACT_ATOMS: atom_id res chain seq x y z
N MET A 1 54.68 -41.51 -58.08
CA MET A 1 53.74 -42.11 -59.05
C MET A 1 52.54 -41.17 -59.14
N ILE A 2 52.46 -40.29 -60.14
CA ILE A 2 51.76 -40.50 -61.44
C ILE A 2 50.30 -40.95 -61.15
N ARG A 3 49.22 -40.21 -61.42
CA ARG A 3 48.82 -39.53 -62.68
C ARG A 3 47.62 -38.58 -62.44
N LEU A 4 47.51 -37.58 -63.32
CA LEU A 4 46.38 -36.67 -63.54
C LEU A 4 45.11 -37.37 -64.06
N SER A 5 43.94 -36.75 -63.84
CA SER A 5 42.99 -36.38 -64.90
C SER A 5 41.98 -35.34 -64.42
N ALA A 6 41.78 -34.30 -65.24
CA ALA A 6 40.80 -33.24 -65.12
C ALA A 6 39.43 -33.69 -65.67
N ASP A 7 38.35 -32.99 -65.29
CA ASP A 7 37.45 -32.37 -66.29
C ASP A 7 36.48 -31.32 -65.69
N THR A 8 36.53 -30.18 -66.38
CA THR A 8 35.80 -28.91 -66.46
C THR A 8 34.27 -28.89 -66.29
N ALA A 9 33.72 -27.79 -65.71
CA ALA A 9 32.70 -26.96 -66.37
C ALA A 9 32.42 -25.58 -65.69
N ILE A 10 32.94 -24.53 -66.34
CA ILE A 10 32.28 -23.27 -66.75
C ILE A 10 31.94 -22.18 -65.70
N LEU A 11 32.79 -21.15 -65.73
CA LEU A 11 32.56 -19.75 -65.34
C LEU A 11 31.90 -18.99 -66.51
N GLN A 12 30.88 -18.16 -66.24
CA GLN A 12 30.55 -17.00 -67.08
C GLN A 12 30.40 -15.76 -66.21
N LEU A 13 31.41 -14.88 -66.30
CA LEU A 13 31.41 -13.48 -65.86
C LEU A 13 31.26 -12.62 -67.12
N LEU A 14 30.20 -11.83 -67.23
CA LEU A 14 30.09 -10.76 -68.22
C LEU A 14 29.64 -9.47 -67.53
N ARG A 15 30.56 -8.50 -67.57
CA ARG A 15 30.38 -7.09 -67.22
C ARG A 15 29.44 -6.42 -68.21
N VAL A 16 28.49 -5.61 -67.73
CA VAL A 16 27.86 -4.56 -68.52
C VAL A 16 27.71 -3.28 -67.68
N ALA A 17 28.35 -2.24 -68.19
CA ALA A 17 28.12 -0.78 -68.14
C ALA A 17 27.46 -0.10 -66.91
N ILE A 18 28.22 0.88 -66.41
CA ILE A 18 27.80 2.00 -65.54
C ILE A 18 26.88 2.96 -66.31
N PRO A 19 25.82 3.48 -65.68
CA PRO A 19 25.40 4.87 -65.85
C PRO A 19 25.69 5.66 -64.57
N ALA A 20 26.38 6.79 -64.74
CA ALA A 20 26.57 7.79 -63.71
C ALA A 20 25.21 8.38 -63.34
N VAL A 21 24.72 8.07 -62.14
CA VAL A 21 23.61 8.80 -61.53
C VAL A 21 24.21 9.82 -60.58
N VAL A 22 24.09 11.09 -60.96
CA VAL A 22 24.35 12.26 -60.13
C VAL A 22 23.43 12.18 -58.93
N LEU A 23 23.98 11.83 -57.76
CA LEU A 23 23.26 11.88 -56.49
C LEU A 23 23.22 13.34 -56.06
N SER A 24 22.17 14.05 -56.47
CA SER A 24 21.84 15.36 -55.92
C SER A 24 21.61 15.19 -54.41
N LEU A 25 22.56 15.67 -53.59
CA LEU A 25 22.32 15.95 -52.18
C LEU A 25 21.30 17.09 -52.11
N THR A 26 20.01 16.75 -52.13
CA THR A 26 19.01 17.61 -51.52
C THR A 26 19.26 17.59 -50.03
N LEU A 27 19.96 18.62 -49.54
CA LEU A 27 19.84 19.09 -48.16
C LEU A 27 18.36 19.42 -47.95
N LEU A 28 17.58 18.41 -47.57
CA LEU A 28 16.30 18.61 -46.93
C LEU A 28 16.63 19.25 -45.59
N SER A 29 16.50 20.57 -45.55
CA SER A 29 16.34 21.30 -44.32
C SER A 29 15.12 20.68 -43.63
N ASN A 30 15.34 19.71 -42.75
CA ASN A 30 14.36 19.37 -41.73
C ASN A 30 14.26 20.63 -40.85
N SER A 31 13.40 21.55 -41.24
CA SER A 31 12.80 22.47 -40.30
C SER A 31 12.13 21.59 -39.25
N SER A 32 12.81 21.40 -38.13
CA SER A 32 12.24 20.78 -36.93
C SER A 32 11.07 21.67 -36.52
N ALA A 33 9.88 21.35 -37.02
CA ALA A 33 8.65 21.86 -36.44
C ALA A 33 8.69 21.39 -34.98
N SER A 34 8.74 22.34 -34.05
CA SER A 34 8.63 22.05 -32.62
C SER A 34 7.35 21.22 -32.43
N GLU A 35 7.50 19.99 -31.96
CA GLU A 35 6.37 19.10 -31.72
C GLU A 35 5.55 19.70 -30.58
N SER A 36 4.32 20.14 -30.84
CA SER A 36 3.46 20.71 -29.80
C SER A 36 2.72 19.64 -28.98
N ALA A 37 2.84 18.37 -29.37
CA ALA A 37 2.21 17.24 -28.70
C ALA A 37 3.05 15.96 -28.81
N VAL A 38 3.01 15.12 -27.79
CA VAL A 38 3.65 13.79 -27.77
C VAL A 38 2.73 12.78 -27.10
N SER A 39 2.71 11.55 -27.61
CA SER A 39 1.90 10.46 -27.02
C SER A 39 2.70 9.18 -26.78
N VAL A 40 2.19 8.37 -25.84
CA VAL A 40 2.65 7.02 -25.53
C VAL A 40 1.44 6.16 -25.15
N SER A 41 1.42 4.90 -25.59
CA SER A 41 0.30 3.98 -25.36
C SER A 41 0.74 2.75 -24.58
N SER A 42 -0.19 2.06 -23.93
CA SER A 42 0.05 0.78 -23.26
C SER A 42 0.54 -0.28 -24.25
N PRO A 43 1.24 -1.32 -23.78
CA PRO A 43 1.62 -2.44 -24.64
C PRO A 43 0.47 -3.10 -25.40
N ASP A 44 -0.74 -3.13 -24.83
CA ASP A 44 -1.96 -3.65 -25.51
C ASP A 44 -2.73 -2.58 -26.31
N GLY A 45 -2.25 -1.34 -26.33
CA GLY A 45 -2.83 -0.22 -27.06
C GLY A 45 -4.14 0.33 -26.50
N LYS A 46 -4.63 -0.17 -25.35
CA LYS A 46 -5.92 0.28 -24.78
C LYS A 46 -5.83 1.58 -24.01
N LEU A 47 -4.70 1.87 -23.37
CA LEU A 47 -4.47 3.14 -22.68
C LEU A 47 -3.52 4.02 -23.48
N ALA A 48 -3.77 5.32 -23.50
CA ALA A 48 -2.89 6.29 -24.12
C ALA A 48 -2.77 7.55 -23.27
N PHE A 49 -1.53 7.98 -23.04
CA PHE A 49 -1.19 9.28 -22.48
C PHE A 49 -0.81 10.23 -23.62
N LYS A 50 -1.42 11.41 -23.67
CA LYS A 50 -1.10 12.46 -24.62
C LYS A 50 -0.71 13.73 -23.86
N LEU A 51 0.46 14.25 -24.14
CA LEU A 51 0.99 15.51 -23.63
C LEU A 51 0.91 16.57 -24.72
N GLU A 52 0.53 17.79 -24.36
CA GLU A 52 0.40 18.93 -25.26
C GLU A 52 0.95 20.19 -24.60
N VAL A 53 1.69 20.98 -25.36
CA VAL A 53 2.09 22.33 -25.00
C VAL A 53 1.08 23.28 -25.65
N LEU A 54 0.19 23.83 -24.83
CA LEU A 54 -0.85 24.77 -25.27
C LEU A 54 -0.44 26.20 -24.93
N GLU A 55 -1.11 27.20 -25.52
CA GLU A 55 -0.91 28.62 -25.17
C GLU A 55 -1.11 28.89 -23.66
N GLN A 56 -1.96 28.08 -23.00
CA GLN A 56 -2.32 28.19 -21.59
C GLN A 56 -1.37 27.41 -20.65
N GLY A 57 -0.33 26.78 -21.21
CA GLY A 57 0.65 25.98 -20.49
C GLY A 57 0.63 24.49 -20.84
N LEU A 58 1.43 23.71 -20.11
CA LEU A 58 1.56 22.27 -20.29
C LEU A 58 0.29 21.52 -19.85
N SER A 59 -0.20 20.64 -20.71
CA SER A 59 -1.43 19.87 -20.51
C SER A 59 -1.24 18.40 -20.87
N TYR A 60 -1.97 17.50 -20.21
CA TYR A 60 -2.06 16.10 -20.59
C TYR A 60 -3.51 15.60 -20.59
N SER A 61 -3.75 14.50 -21.31
CA SER A 61 -4.97 13.73 -21.25
C SER A 61 -4.67 12.24 -21.26
N VAL A 62 -5.61 11.46 -20.73
CA VAL A 62 -5.55 9.99 -20.73
C VAL A 62 -6.80 9.45 -21.37
N ARG A 63 -6.63 8.54 -22.33
CA ARG A 63 -7.73 7.83 -22.97
C ARG A 63 -7.65 6.34 -22.68
N ARG A 64 -8.82 5.73 -22.51
CA ARG A 64 -9.03 4.27 -22.55
C ARG A 64 -9.89 3.97 -23.77
N HIS A 65 -9.35 3.21 -24.71
CA HIS A 65 -9.90 3.10 -26.06
C HIS A 65 -10.10 4.50 -26.66
N GLU A 66 -11.33 4.84 -27.07
CA GLU A 66 -11.68 6.14 -27.64
C GLU A 66 -12.25 7.15 -26.63
N ARG A 67 -12.32 6.81 -25.33
CA ARG A 67 -12.92 7.69 -24.31
C ARG A 67 -11.87 8.33 -23.41
N ASN A 68 -12.10 9.59 -23.05
CA ASN A 68 -11.27 10.28 -22.06
C ASN A 68 -11.55 9.70 -20.68
N VAL A 69 -10.49 9.24 -20.01
CA VAL A 69 -10.49 8.96 -18.57
C VAL A 69 -10.09 10.24 -17.83
N ILE A 70 -9.02 10.89 -18.30
CA ILE A 70 -8.59 12.22 -17.85
C ILE A 70 -8.71 13.18 -19.04
N ALA A 71 -9.59 14.17 -18.91
CA ALA A 71 -9.68 15.28 -19.84
C ALA A 71 -8.42 16.15 -19.79
N PRO A 72 -8.19 17.04 -20.78
CA PRO A 72 -7.04 17.96 -20.74
C PRO A 72 -6.88 18.61 -19.37
N SER A 73 -5.75 18.32 -18.73
CA SER A 73 -5.42 18.62 -17.34
C SER A 73 -4.03 19.23 -17.25
N ARG A 74 -3.84 20.24 -16.41
CA ARG A 74 -2.56 20.93 -16.30
C ARG A 74 -1.47 20.07 -15.65
N LEU A 75 -0.24 20.37 -16.01
CA LEU A 75 0.98 19.91 -15.35
C LEU A 75 1.85 21.11 -14.98
N GLY A 76 2.63 20.97 -13.92
CA GLY A 76 3.67 21.94 -13.62
C GLY A 76 4.08 22.03 -12.16
N LEU A 77 5.12 22.81 -11.90
CA LEU A 77 5.65 23.09 -10.56
C LEU A 77 5.94 24.58 -10.41
N ARG A 78 5.60 25.16 -9.26
CA ARG A 78 6.00 26.52 -8.88
C ARG A 78 7.16 26.48 -7.91
N PHE A 79 8.15 27.33 -8.15
CA PHE A 79 9.35 27.42 -7.33
C PHE A 79 9.43 28.77 -6.63
N LEU A 80 10.14 28.83 -5.50
CA LEU A 80 10.37 30.08 -4.77
C LEU A 80 11.34 31.01 -5.52
N SER A 81 12.37 30.44 -6.15
CA SER A 81 13.57 31.17 -6.60
C SER A 81 13.81 31.12 -8.11
N GLN A 82 12.93 30.52 -8.90
CA GLN A 82 13.01 30.49 -10.37
C GLN A 82 11.62 30.49 -11.01
N THR A 83 11.59 30.74 -12.32
CA THR A 83 10.38 30.65 -13.13
C THR A 83 9.71 29.28 -12.98
N SER A 84 8.37 29.26 -12.95
CA SER A 84 7.60 28.03 -12.82
C SER A 84 7.81 27.11 -14.04
N PHE A 85 7.81 25.80 -13.80
CA PHE A 85 7.70 24.82 -14.87
C PHE A 85 6.20 24.66 -15.20
N ALA A 86 5.65 25.49 -16.07
CA ALA A 86 4.23 25.45 -16.43
C ALA A 86 3.93 26.14 -17.77
N ASP A 87 4.55 27.31 -17.96
CA ASP A 87 4.26 28.24 -19.05
C ASP A 87 5.50 28.45 -19.93
N ASP A 88 5.32 28.94 -21.16
CA ASP A 88 6.40 29.24 -22.13
C ASP A 88 7.36 28.06 -22.42
N LEU A 89 6.85 26.84 -22.31
CA LEU A 89 7.62 25.62 -22.60
C LEU A 89 7.58 25.29 -24.10
N GLN A 90 8.62 24.61 -24.57
CA GLN A 90 8.63 23.96 -25.89
C GLN A 90 9.25 22.58 -25.72
N ILE A 91 8.71 21.57 -26.41
CA ILE A 91 9.32 20.24 -26.41
C ILE A 91 10.66 20.35 -27.14
N GLU A 92 11.74 20.04 -26.42
CA GLU A 92 13.10 20.05 -26.95
C GLU A 92 13.48 18.66 -27.47
N ALA A 93 13.17 17.62 -26.69
CA ALA A 93 13.47 16.24 -27.04
C ALA A 93 12.49 15.26 -26.38
N VAL A 94 12.25 14.14 -27.07
CA VAL A 94 11.48 13.01 -26.54
C VAL A 94 12.34 11.76 -26.67
N GLU A 95 12.63 11.12 -25.54
CA GLU A 95 13.26 9.81 -25.49
C GLU A 95 12.17 8.75 -25.26
N ARG A 96 12.24 7.64 -25.99
CA ARG A 96 11.25 6.54 -25.92
C ARG A 96 11.93 5.26 -25.47
N ASN A 97 11.27 4.48 -24.62
CA ASN A 97 11.74 3.18 -24.19
C ASN A 97 10.56 2.20 -24.02
N THR A 98 10.86 0.90 -23.95
CA THR A 98 9.91 -0.13 -23.53
C THR A 98 10.60 -1.04 -22.51
N MET A 99 9.85 -1.54 -21.54
CA MET A 99 10.31 -2.48 -20.53
C MET A 99 9.42 -3.71 -20.54
N ASN A 100 10.01 -4.89 -20.42
CA ASN A 100 9.27 -6.16 -20.29
C ASN A 100 10.11 -7.17 -19.51
N GLU A 101 10.09 -7.04 -18.18
CA GLU A 101 10.88 -7.86 -17.27
C GLU A 101 9.99 -8.49 -16.20
N VAL A 102 10.49 -9.56 -15.58
CA VAL A 102 9.86 -10.17 -14.41
C VAL A 102 10.85 -10.09 -13.27
N TRP A 103 10.39 -9.63 -12.11
CA TRP A 103 11.17 -9.56 -10.89
C TRP A 103 10.48 -10.31 -9.75
N GLU A 104 11.25 -10.73 -8.76
CA GLU A 104 10.77 -11.56 -7.65
C GLU A 104 10.68 -10.75 -6.36
N GLN A 105 9.54 -10.84 -5.67
CA GLN A 105 9.37 -10.29 -4.33
C GLN A 105 9.95 -11.27 -3.29
N PRO A 106 10.71 -10.79 -2.28
CA PRO A 106 11.17 -11.64 -1.18
C PRO A 106 9.99 -12.20 -0.36
N TRP A 107 8.95 -11.38 -0.18
CA TRP A 107 7.66 -11.71 0.41
C TRP A 107 6.61 -10.83 -0.27
N GLY A 108 5.37 -11.28 -0.35
CA GLY A 108 4.38 -10.57 -1.15
C GLY A 108 3.04 -11.27 -1.28
N GLU A 109 2.10 -10.53 -1.84
CA GLU A 109 0.87 -11.05 -2.42
C GLU A 109 1.11 -11.84 -3.73
N GLN A 110 2.30 -11.70 -4.31
CA GLN A 110 2.70 -12.28 -5.60
C GLN A 110 4.21 -12.50 -5.61
N ARG A 111 4.69 -13.69 -5.96
CA ARG A 111 6.14 -13.95 -6.05
C ARG A 111 6.76 -13.26 -7.25
N LEU A 112 6.20 -13.52 -8.43
CA LEU A 112 6.72 -13.03 -9.69
C LEU A 112 5.84 -11.90 -10.21
N ILE A 113 6.40 -10.68 -10.27
CA ILE A 113 5.73 -9.49 -10.79
C ILE A 113 6.34 -9.14 -12.14
N ARG A 114 5.47 -8.94 -13.12
CA ARG A 114 5.86 -8.45 -14.45
C ARG A 114 5.83 -6.93 -14.49
N ASP A 115 6.92 -6.33 -14.93
CA ASP A 115 7.02 -4.92 -15.31
C ASP A 115 6.98 -4.83 -16.84
N HIS A 116 5.82 -4.46 -17.39
CA HIS A 116 5.62 -4.34 -18.83
C HIS A 116 4.95 -3.00 -19.17
N HIS A 117 5.74 -2.05 -19.65
CA HIS A 117 5.28 -0.71 -19.97
C HIS A 117 6.02 -0.10 -21.16
N ASN A 118 5.36 0.86 -21.82
CA ASN A 118 6.03 1.81 -22.71
C ASN A 118 6.33 3.10 -21.93
N GLU A 119 7.46 3.74 -22.24
CA GLU A 119 7.96 4.93 -21.54
C GLU A 119 8.30 6.06 -22.52
N ILE A 120 8.06 7.29 -22.08
CA ILE A 120 8.67 8.50 -22.64
C ILE A 120 9.33 9.35 -21.55
N LEU A 121 10.45 9.99 -21.91
CA LEU A 121 11.03 11.12 -21.18
C LEU A 121 10.98 12.35 -22.09
N VAL A 122 10.20 13.34 -21.70
CA VAL A 122 10.02 14.60 -22.44
C VAL A 122 10.85 15.69 -21.79
N LYS A 123 11.79 16.24 -22.55
CA LYS A 123 12.64 17.37 -22.16
C LYS A 123 12.10 18.65 -22.79
N PHE A 124 12.16 19.74 -22.03
CA PHE A 124 11.61 21.03 -22.44
C PHE A 124 12.68 22.11 -22.47
N LEU A 125 12.64 22.93 -23.51
CA LEU A 125 13.44 24.15 -23.58
C LEU A 125 12.94 25.14 -22.53
N GLN A 126 13.77 25.41 -21.52
CA GLN A 126 13.47 26.33 -20.41
C GLN A 126 14.58 27.38 -20.30
N ARG A 127 14.23 28.65 -20.51
CA ARG A 127 15.22 29.75 -20.54
C ARG A 127 15.39 30.37 -19.14
N GLY A 128 16.63 30.59 -18.74
CA GLY A 128 16.97 31.35 -17.53
C GLY A 128 16.66 30.62 -16.22
N VAL A 129 16.53 29.30 -16.24
CA VAL A 129 16.29 28.48 -15.03
C VAL A 129 17.55 27.74 -14.60
N THR A 130 17.72 27.53 -13.29
CA THR A 130 18.86 26.77 -12.73
C THR A 130 18.55 25.28 -12.64
N ALA A 131 17.26 24.92 -12.61
CA ALA A 131 16.77 23.55 -12.60
C ALA A 131 15.75 23.35 -13.73
N PRO A 132 16.18 23.01 -14.96
CA PRO A 132 15.26 22.57 -16.00
C PRO A 132 14.54 21.31 -15.54
N VAL A 133 13.23 21.22 -15.77
CA VAL A 133 12.43 20.03 -15.43
C VAL A 133 12.07 19.24 -16.68
N ALA A 134 12.16 17.91 -16.59
CA ALA A 134 11.67 16.96 -17.58
C ALA A 134 10.46 16.19 -17.02
N LEU A 135 9.65 15.60 -17.90
CA LEU A 135 8.52 14.75 -17.53
C LEU A 135 8.77 13.32 -18.01
N ARG A 136 8.77 12.35 -17.09
CA ARG A 136 8.79 10.92 -17.42
C ARG A 136 7.39 10.34 -17.29
N VAL A 137 6.98 9.52 -18.26
CA VAL A 137 5.67 8.86 -18.28
C VAL A 137 5.87 7.39 -18.62
N ARG A 138 5.22 6.51 -17.86
CA ARG A 138 5.12 5.06 -18.10
C ARG A 138 3.66 4.67 -18.27
N VAL A 139 3.36 3.88 -19.29
CA VAL A 139 2.01 3.38 -19.57
C VAL A 139 2.02 1.87 -19.59
N PHE A 140 1.29 1.29 -18.64
CA PHE A 140 1.04 -0.14 -18.46
C PHE A 140 -0.35 -0.46 -19.03
N ASN A 141 -0.72 -1.75 -19.11
CA ASN A 141 -2.06 -2.13 -19.56
C ASN A 141 -3.16 -1.79 -18.54
N ASP A 142 -2.79 -1.69 -17.26
CA ASP A 142 -3.64 -1.51 -16.09
C ASP A 142 -3.48 -0.11 -15.45
N GLY A 143 -2.65 0.77 -16.03
CA GLY A 143 -2.51 2.12 -15.52
C GLY A 143 -1.34 2.92 -16.08
N ILE A 144 -1.17 4.11 -15.52
CA ILE A 144 -0.17 5.11 -15.93
C ILE A 144 0.55 5.63 -14.70
N GLY A 145 1.86 5.84 -14.81
CA GLY A 145 2.66 6.61 -13.86
C GLY A 145 3.38 7.77 -14.56
N PHE A 146 3.38 8.97 -13.98
CA PHE A 146 4.22 10.08 -14.48
C PHE A 146 4.89 10.86 -13.34
N ARG A 147 6.06 11.44 -13.60
CA ARG A 147 6.82 12.22 -12.60
C ARG A 147 7.67 13.32 -13.22
N TYR A 148 8.01 14.31 -12.40
CA TYR A 148 8.92 15.40 -12.74
C TYR A 148 10.37 15.02 -12.38
N GLU A 149 11.33 15.33 -13.26
CA GLU A 149 12.77 15.10 -13.06
C GLU A 149 13.55 16.39 -13.30
N GLY A 150 14.10 16.97 -12.23
CA GLY A 150 15.02 18.10 -12.29
C GLY A 150 16.36 17.70 -12.92
N GLN A 151 16.82 18.47 -13.89
CA GLN A 151 18.01 18.21 -14.72
C GLN A 151 19.17 19.17 -14.38
N GLY A 152 19.10 19.88 -13.25
CA GLY A 152 20.16 20.81 -12.83
C GLY A 152 21.24 20.16 -11.96
N ASP A 153 22.06 20.98 -11.31
CA ASP A 153 23.14 20.52 -10.43
C ASP A 153 22.61 20.03 -9.07
N ALA A 154 23.10 18.87 -8.61
CA ALA A 154 22.62 18.22 -7.39
C ALA A 154 22.92 18.98 -6.09
N LYS A 155 23.76 20.03 -6.11
CA LYS A 155 24.07 20.86 -4.94
C LYS A 155 23.34 22.20 -4.97
N THR A 156 22.67 22.55 -6.07
CA THR A 156 21.95 23.81 -6.19
C THR A 156 20.62 23.72 -5.45
N PRO A 157 20.39 24.47 -4.35
CA PRO A 157 19.14 24.39 -3.60
C PRO A 157 17.94 24.88 -4.40
N LEU A 158 16.80 24.26 -4.17
CA LEU A 158 15.53 24.58 -4.81
C LEU A 158 14.39 24.40 -3.81
N VAL A 159 13.38 25.27 -3.89
CA VAL A 159 12.18 25.17 -3.05
C VAL A 159 10.95 25.15 -3.93
N ILE A 160 10.17 24.08 -3.83
CA ILE A 160 8.88 23.91 -4.50
C ILE A 160 7.79 24.48 -3.58
N MET A 161 6.98 25.37 -4.14
CA MET A 161 5.90 26.08 -3.45
C MET A 161 4.52 25.56 -3.83
N ASP A 162 4.38 24.94 -4.99
CA ASP A 162 3.10 24.42 -5.49
C ASP A 162 3.33 23.33 -6.54
N ASP A 163 2.41 22.38 -6.60
CA ASP A 163 2.30 21.40 -7.68
C ASP A 163 1.02 21.71 -8.47
N LEU A 164 1.15 21.92 -9.77
CA LEU A 164 0.06 22.32 -10.66
C LEU A 164 -0.60 21.14 -11.37
N THR A 165 -0.21 19.91 -11.03
CA THR A 165 -0.81 18.69 -11.58
C THR A 165 -2.31 18.65 -11.31
N GLU A 166 -3.11 18.45 -12.35
CA GLU A 166 -4.55 18.25 -12.27
C GLU A 166 -4.97 16.85 -12.76
N PHE A 167 -6.13 16.40 -12.30
CA PHE A 167 -6.85 15.23 -12.79
C PHE A 167 -8.29 15.67 -13.05
N ARG A 168 -8.60 15.94 -14.33
CA ARG A 168 -9.90 16.46 -14.75
C ARG A 168 -10.81 15.36 -15.28
N PHE A 169 -12.02 15.27 -14.73
CA PHE A 169 -13.08 14.38 -15.17
C PHE A 169 -14.24 15.18 -15.78
N GLU A 170 -14.77 14.71 -16.91
CA GLU A 170 -15.78 15.47 -17.69
C GLU A 170 -17.18 15.42 -17.08
N ARG A 171 -17.49 14.37 -16.31
CA ARG A 171 -18.83 14.10 -15.77
C ARG A 171 -18.80 13.88 -14.25
N PRO A 172 -18.41 14.91 -13.47
CA PRO A 172 -18.22 14.77 -12.04
C PRO A 172 -19.50 14.44 -11.26
N ASP A 173 -20.66 14.89 -11.73
CA ASP A 173 -21.95 14.66 -11.05
C ASP A 173 -22.42 13.19 -11.13
N SER A 174 -21.95 12.45 -12.13
CA SER A 174 -22.26 11.02 -12.35
C SER A 174 -21.05 10.11 -12.16
N THR A 175 -19.93 10.65 -11.66
CA THR A 175 -18.76 9.87 -11.27
C THR A 175 -18.88 9.59 -9.78
N GLU A 176 -18.93 8.32 -9.39
CA GLU A 176 -18.95 7.93 -7.98
C GLU A 176 -17.53 7.94 -7.41
N ALA A 177 -17.39 8.25 -6.13
CA ALA A 177 -16.11 8.37 -5.46
C ALA A 177 -16.15 7.78 -4.04
N TRP A 178 -15.12 7.02 -3.68
CA TRP A 178 -14.86 6.51 -2.34
C TRP A 178 -13.60 7.17 -1.77
N TRP A 179 -13.77 7.98 -0.73
CA TRP A 179 -12.72 8.87 -0.26
C TRP A 179 -12.77 9.13 1.25
N ILE A 180 -11.63 9.56 1.79
CA ILE A 180 -11.50 10.10 3.14
C ILE A 180 -10.97 11.53 3.08
N PRO A 181 -11.40 12.43 4.00
CA PRO A 181 -10.91 13.81 4.01
C PRO A 181 -9.41 13.85 4.28
N ALA A 182 -8.73 14.79 3.63
CA ALA A 182 -7.33 15.10 3.92
C ALA A 182 -7.20 16.37 4.78
N LYS A 183 -6.07 16.47 5.50
CA LYS A 183 -5.80 17.54 6.48
C LYS A 183 -6.83 17.62 7.61
N GLY A 184 -7.46 16.49 7.93
CA GLY A 184 -8.30 16.36 9.10
C GLY A 184 -7.46 16.05 10.35
N TRP A 185 -8.03 16.28 11.53
CA TRP A 185 -7.39 16.02 12.82
C TRP A 185 -7.00 14.53 12.99
N ASN A 186 -7.83 13.59 12.52
CA ASN A 186 -7.57 12.16 12.65
C ASN A 186 -6.80 11.53 11.47
N ARG A 187 -5.90 12.29 10.82
CA ARG A 187 -4.95 11.76 9.81
C ARG A 187 -5.67 10.98 8.69
N TYR A 188 -5.36 9.69 8.54
CA TYR A 188 -5.98 8.76 7.59
C TYR A 188 -7.14 7.93 8.17
N GLU A 189 -7.41 8.04 9.47
CA GLU A 189 -8.36 7.21 10.21
C GLU A 189 -9.77 7.79 10.18
N TYR A 190 -10.34 7.84 8.98
CA TYR A 190 -11.75 8.17 8.75
C TYR A 190 -12.48 6.99 8.10
N GLU A 191 -13.79 6.91 8.34
CA GLU A 191 -14.68 6.12 7.49
C GLU A 191 -14.69 6.68 6.07
N TYR A 192 -14.72 5.80 5.08
CA TYR A 192 -14.83 6.20 3.69
C TYR A 192 -16.22 6.75 3.40
N ARG A 193 -16.26 7.87 2.67
CA ARG A 193 -17.49 8.45 2.14
C ARG A 193 -17.70 7.94 0.72
N HIS A 194 -18.94 7.62 0.38
CA HIS A 194 -19.38 7.31 -0.99
C HIS A 194 -20.27 8.46 -1.48
N THR A 195 -19.74 9.27 -2.40
CA THR A 195 -20.44 10.46 -2.94
C THR A 195 -20.23 10.57 -4.45
N ALA A 196 -20.91 11.52 -5.10
CA ALA A 196 -20.49 11.99 -6.42
C ALA A 196 -19.14 12.73 -6.33
N LEU A 197 -18.38 12.77 -7.44
CA LEU A 197 -17.05 13.37 -7.50
C LEU A 197 -17.10 14.87 -7.17
N ASN A 198 -18.11 15.59 -7.62
CA ASN A 198 -18.28 17.03 -7.35
C ASN A 198 -18.51 17.38 -5.86
N GLN A 199 -18.70 16.39 -4.99
CA GLN A 199 -18.87 16.57 -3.54
C GLN A 199 -17.58 16.39 -2.75
N LEU A 200 -16.48 15.99 -3.41
CA LEU A 200 -15.17 15.99 -2.77
C LEU A 200 -14.76 17.42 -2.42
N ASP A 201 -14.00 17.57 -1.34
CA ASP A 201 -13.31 18.81 -1.04
C ASP A 201 -11.81 18.53 -1.16
N ARG A 202 -11.16 18.29 -0.03
CA ARG A 202 -9.78 17.84 0.04
C ARG A 202 -9.71 16.40 0.50
N VAL A 203 -9.04 15.55 -0.27
CA VAL A 203 -9.03 14.10 -0.03
C VAL A 203 -7.63 13.51 -0.01
N HIS A 204 -7.44 12.48 0.81
CA HIS A 204 -6.25 11.64 0.71
C HIS A 204 -6.34 10.71 -0.50
N THR A 205 -5.21 10.08 -0.82
CA THR A 205 -5.12 9.01 -1.82
C THR A 205 -4.68 7.69 -1.15
N PRO A 206 -4.96 6.50 -1.68
CA PRO A 206 -5.68 6.23 -2.92
C PRO A 206 -7.14 6.68 -2.83
N VAL A 207 -7.57 7.50 -3.79
CA VAL A 207 -9.00 7.81 -3.98
C VAL A 207 -9.48 7.02 -5.18
N THR A 208 -10.63 6.38 -5.04
CA THR A 208 -11.17 5.49 -6.05
C THR A 208 -12.45 6.04 -6.60
N LEU A 209 -12.57 6.00 -7.92
CA LEU A 209 -13.64 6.57 -8.70
C LEU A 209 -14.24 5.49 -9.59
N LYS A 210 -15.55 5.57 -9.81
CA LYS A 210 -16.24 4.81 -10.85
C LYS A 210 -16.91 5.80 -11.79
N LEU A 211 -16.43 5.83 -13.02
CA LEU A 211 -16.99 6.67 -14.07
C LEU A 211 -18.36 6.13 -14.48
N ASP A 212 -19.17 6.98 -15.10
CA ASP A 212 -20.54 6.65 -15.53
C ASP A 212 -20.62 5.55 -16.60
N ASP A 213 -19.50 5.21 -17.24
CA ASP A 213 -19.41 4.07 -18.15
C ASP A 213 -18.90 2.77 -17.50
N GLY A 214 -18.76 2.77 -16.17
CA GLY A 214 -18.31 1.63 -15.38
C GLY A 214 -16.79 1.53 -15.25
N THR A 215 -16.01 2.37 -15.93
CA THR A 215 -14.55 2.39 -15.77
C THR A 215 -14.19 2.75 -14.32
N HIS A 216 -13.34 1.94 -13.70
CA HIS A 216 -12.81 2.19 -12.37
C HIS A 216 -11.45 2.87 -12.47
N VAL A 217 -11.22 3.89 -11.66
CA VAL A 217 -9.98 4.67 -11.63
C VAL A 217 -9.54 4.86 -10.19
N ALA A 218 -8.28 4.57 -9.88
CA ALA A 218 -7.68 4.98 -8.61
C ALA A 218 -6.55 5.98 -8.83
N ILE A 219 -6.62 7.13 -8.17
CA ILE A 219 -5.56 8.15 -8.19
C ILE A 219 -4.71 7.98 -6.93
N HIS A 220 -3.41 7.81 -7.13
CA HIS A 220 -2.45 7.64 -6.04
C HIS A 220 -1.05 8.13 -6.43
N GLU A 221 -0.04 7.83 -5.62
CA GLU A 221 1.37 8.08 -5.92
C GLU A 221 2.26 6.89 -5.57
N ALA A 222 3.44 6.81 -6.19
CA ALA A 222 4.42 5.76 -5.93
C ALA A 222 5.82 6.34 -5.69
N ALA A 223 6.62 5.67 -4.86
CA ALA A 223 7.98 6.05 -4.48
C ALA A 223 8.08 7.44 -3.82
N LEU A 224 7.29 7.66 -2.76
CA LEU A 224 7.34 8.89 -1.97
C LEU A 224 8.63 8.96 -1.13
N VAL A 225 9.68 9.57 -1.67
CA VAL A 225 11.00 9.71 -1.04
C VAL A 225 11.47 11.15 -1.14
N ASP A 226 11.87 11.75 -0.01
CA ASP A 226 12.36 13.14 0.08
C ASP A 226 11.45 14.17 -0.61
N PHE A 227 10.15 13.96 -0.48
CA PHE A 227 9.10 14.80 -1.03
C PHE A 227 7.92 14.84 -0.06
N ALA A 228 7.01 15.80 -0.22
CA ALA A 228 5.76 15.84 0.54
C ALA A 228 4.72 14.91 -0.10
N SER A 229 3.87 14.30 0.73
CA SER A 229 2.72 13.51 0.26
C SER A 229 1.76 14.38 -0.55
N MET A 230 1.13 13.79 -1.57
CA MET A 230 0.08 14.39 -2.37
C MET A 230 -1.31 14.14 -1.76
N THR A 231 -2.04 15.19 -1.47
CA THR A 231 -3.50 15.17 -1.33
C THR A 231 -4.13 15.71 -2.63
N LEU A 232 -5.44 15.61 -2.77
CA LEU A 232 -6.16 16.17 -3.91
C LEU A 232 -7.19 17.19 -3.42
N ASP A 233 -7.13 18.38 -3.99
CA ASP A 233 -7.99 19.54 -3.68
C ASP A 233 -8.91 19.77 -4.88
N GLN A 234 -10.22 19.53 -4.72
CA GLN A 234 -11.19 19.82 -5.76
C GLN A 234 -11.26 21.33 -5.99
N ARG A 235 -11.05 21.75 -7.24
CA ARG A 235 -11.09 23.16 -7.66
C ARG A 235 -12.47 23.50 -8.21
N ARG A 236 -12.58 23.56 -9.53
CA ARG A 236 -13.88 23.53 -10.20
C ARG A 236 -14.35 22.08 -10.21
N ASP A 237 -15.65 21.87 -10.35
CA ASP A 237 -16.25 20.53 -10.40
C ASP A 237 -15.49 19.61 -11.35
N GLY A 238 -15.06 18.46 -10.83
CA GLY A 238 -14.31 17.46 -11.57
C GLY A 238 -12.83 17.76 -11.81
N VAL A 239 -12.30 18.90 -11.36
CA VAL A 239 -10.86 19.24 -11.43
C VAL A 239 -10.22 18.98 -10.08
N LEU A 240 -9.63 17.80 -9.90
CA LEU A 240 -8.85 17.48 -8.72
C LEU A 240 -7.41 17.97 -8.93
N LYS A 241 -6.95 18.96 -8.17
CA LYS A 241 -5.58 19.45 -8.23
C LYS A 241 -4.74 18.78 -7.13
N SER A 242 -3.53 18.35 -7.47
CA SER A 242 -2.52 17.98 -6.49
C SER A 242 -2.30 19.11 -5.47
N GLU A 243 -2.36 18.77 -4.20
CA GLU A 243 -1.93 19.63 -3.11
C GLU A 243 -0.87 18.86 -2.29
N LEU A 244 0.38 19.31 -2.38
CA LEU A 244 1.45 18.74 -1.56
C LEU A 244 1.30 19.21 -0.13
N VAL A 245 1.47 18.32 0.85
CA VAL A 245 1.36 18.68 2.27
C VAL A 245 2.49 19.63 2.67
N GLU A 246 2.13 20.78 3.21
CA GLU A 246 3.09 21.82 3.61
C GLU A 246 3.99 21.38 4.76
N ARG A 247 5.20 21.94 4.73
CA ARG A 247 6.08 22.05 5.89
C ARG A 247 5.61 23.20 6.78
N ALA A 248 6.05 23.22 8.03
CA ALA A 248 5.78 24.29 8.99
C ALA A 248 6.13 25.72 8.50
N ASP A 249 7.07 25.87 7.57
CA ASP A 249 7.49 27.15 7.00
C ASP A 249 6.71 27.55 5.72
N GLY A 250 5.69 26.78 5.35
CA GLY A 250 4.83 27.00 4.19
C GLY A 250 5.40 26.52 2.86
N ALA A 251 6.67 26.09 2.81
CA ALA A 251 7.22 25.42 1.64
C ALA A 251 6.59 24.02 1.49
N ARG A 252 6.45 23.53 0.26
CA ARG A 252 5.99 22.15 0.01
C ARG A 252 7.14 21.17 0.12
N VAL A 253 8.20 21.47 -0.64
CA VAL A 253 9.39 20.62 -0.70
C VAL A 253 10.63 21.51 -0.75
N ARG A 254 11.60 21.20 0.10
CA ARG A 254 12.96 21.74 0.01
C ARG A 254 13.85 20.66 -0.59
N THR A 255 14.47 20.94 -1.73
CA THR A 255 15.23 19.95 -2.51
C THR A 255 16.39 20.63 -3.23
N HIS A 256 16.98 19.95 -4.22
CA HIS A 256 18.03 20.47 -5.08
C HIS A 256 17.62 20.41 -6.56
N ALA A 257 18.37 21.05 -7.46
CA ALA A 257 18.01 21.14 -8.87
C ALA A 257 18.00 19.79 -9.62
N ALA A 258 18.61 18.74 -9.06
CA ALA A 258 18.58 17.36 -9.55
C ALA A 258 17.53 16.48 -8.82
N PHE A 259 16.35 17.02 -8.50
CA PHE A 259 15.31 16.30 -7.78
C PHE A 259 14.53 15.33 -8.67
N VAL A 260 13.84 14.37 -8.04
CA VAL A 260 12.85 13.51 -8.69
C VAL A 260 11.59 13.56 -7.85
N SER A 261 10.45 13.91 -8.45
CA SER A 261 9.17 13.81 -7.72
C SER A 261 8.74 12.35 -7.59
N PRO A 262 7.91 12.01 -6.60
CA PRO A 262 7.16 10.77 -6.61
C PRO A 262 6.37 10.64 -7.92
N TRP A 263 6.07 9.42 -8.32
CA TRP A 263 5.16 9.18 -9.42
C TRP A 263 3.75 9.57 -9.02
N ARG A 264 3.03 10.32 -9.86
CA ARG A 264 1.56 10.36 -9.84
C ARG A 264 1.04 9.17 -10.64
N THR A 265 0.04 8.49 -10.13
CA THR A 265 -0.44 7.22 -10.68
C THR A 265 -1.93 7.22 -10.92
N LEU A 266 -2.34 6.54 -11.99
CA LEU A 266 -3.71 6.25 -12.37
C LEU A 266 -3.80 4.75 -12.64
N GLN A 267 -4.39 3.99 -11.72
CA GLN A 267 -4.81 2.63 -12.03
C GLN A 267 -6.16 2.71 -12.73
N ILE A 268 -6.35 1.97 -13.84
CA ILE A 268 -7.53 2.07 -14.68
C ILE A 268 -8.01 0.67 -15.09
N GLY A 269 -9.22 0.33 -14.68
CA GLY A 269 -9.84 -0.98 -14.86
C GLY A 269 -11.22 -0.91 -15.54
N GLY A 270 -11.63 -1.98 -16.22
CA GLY A 270 -13.02 -2.16 -16.63
C GLY A 270 -13.90 -2.65 -15.49
N GLU A 271 -13.33 -3.40 -14.55
CA GLU A 271 -13.97 -3.89 -13.34
C GLU A 271 -13.21 -3.41 -12.08
N ALA A 272 -13.84 -3.41 -10.91
CA ALA A 272 -13.18 -3.00 -9.67
C ALA A 272 -11.99 -3.92 -9.31
N THR A 273 -12.10 -5.22 -9.63
CA THR A 273 -11.07 -6.24 -9.40
C THR A 273 -9.78 -5.99 -10.21
N ASP A 274 -9.87 -5.32 -11.37
CA ASP A 274 -8.69 -4.91 -12.15
C ASP A 274 -7.78 -3.99 -11.34
N LEU A 275 -8.33 -3.15 -10.45
CA LEU A 275 -7.53 -2.31 -9.57
C LEU A 275 -6.72 -3.15 -8.55
N LEU A 276 -7.32 -4.22 -8.03
CA LEU A 276 -6.69 -5.10 -7.04
C LEU A 276 -5.61 -6.01 -7.64
N ASN A 277 -5.77 -6.37 -8.92
CA ASN A 277 -4.85 -7.24 -9.64
C ASN A 277 -3.67 -6.47 -10.30
N SER A 278 -3.58 -5.17 -10.07
CA SER A 278 -2.52 -4.32 -10.60
C SER A 278 -1.30 -4.27 -9.67
N TYR A 279 -0.11 -4.36 -10.27
CA TYR A 279 1.17 -4.17 -9.56
C TYR A 279 1.86 -2.84 -9.93
N LEU A 280 1.10 -1.88 -10.46
CA LEU A 280 1.58 -0.56 -10.90
C LEU A 280 2.45 0.12 -9.82
N ILE A 281 1.94 0.19 -8.58
CA ILE A 281 2.62 0.88 -7.48
C ILE A 281 3.99 0.28 -7.19
N LEU A 282 4.11 -1.06 -7.15
CA LEU A 282 5.40 -1.72 -6.95
C LEU A 282 6.34 -1.53 -8.15
N ASN A 283 5.85 -1.68 -9.38
CA ASN A 283 6.65 -1.53 -10.60
C ASN A 283 7.28 -0.12 -10.74
N LEU A 284 6.66 0.89 -10.14
CA LEU A 284 7.17 2.28 -10.13
C LEU A 284 8.21 2.57 -9.04
N ASN A 285 8.45 1.65 -8.10
CA ASN A 285 9.48 1.79 -7.07
C ASN A 285 10.84 1.27 -7.51
N GLU A 286 11.91 1.76 -6.88
CA GLU A 286 13.25 1.22 -7.12
C GLU A 286 13.36 -0.25 -6.64
N PRO A 287 14.26 -1.05 -7.23
CA PRO A 287 14.58 -2.38 -6.72
C PRO A 287 15.10 -2.37 -5.28
N ASN A 288 15.09 -3.54 -4.64
CA ASN A 288 15.59 -3.77 -3.29
C ASN A 288 17.01 -3.20 -3.08
N LYS A 289 17.18 -2.34 -2.06
CA LYS A 289 18.45 -1.72 -1.65
C LYS A 289 19.07 -2.33 -0.38
N LEU A 290 18.43 -3.32 0.22
CA LEU A 290 18.90 -3.98 1.45
C LEU A 290 19.74 -5.25 1.17
N GLY A 291 19.83 -5.69 -0.09
CA GLY A 291 20.53 -6.92 -0.44
C GLY A 291 19.78 -8.15 0.07
N ASP A 292 20.47 -9.02 0.80
CA ASP A 292 19.85 -10.19 1.42
C ASP A 292 18.88 -9.76 2.55
N VAL A 293 17.61 -10.08 2.33
CA VAL A 293 16.49 -9.81 3.25
C VAL A 293 15.85 -11.09 3.76
N SER A 294 16.56 -12.22 3.72
CA SER A 294 16.10 -13.50 4.28
C SER A 294 15.77 -13.44 5.77
N TRP A 295 16.23 -12.40 6.48
CA TRP A 295 15.90 -12.11 7.87
C TRP A 295 14.52 -11.45 8.05
N VAL A 296 13.89 -10.94 6.99
CA VAL A 296 12.51 -10.46 7.04
C VAL A 296 11.56 -11.65 6.95
N LYS A 297 10.77 -11.89 7.99
CA LYS A 297 9.89 -13.05 8.10
C LYS A 297 8.42 -12.65 8.15
N PRO A 298 7.63 -12.93 7.10
CA PRO A 298 6.18 -12.96 7.21
C PRO A 298 5.74 -13.97 8.27
N GLY A 299 4.63 -13.71 8.94
CA GLY A 299 4.10 -14.60 9.97
C GLY A 299 2.82 -14.10 10.60
N LYS A 300 2.29 -14.88 11.54
CA LYS A 300 1.15 -14.47 12.37
C LYS A 300 1.62 -14.11 13.77
N TYR A 301 0.94 -13.19 14.42
CA TYR A 301 1.26 -12.80 15.79
C TYR A 301 0.00 -12.58 16.62
N ILE A 302 0.13 -12.61 17.94
CA ILE A 302 -0.88 -12.15 18.90
C ILE A 302 -0.29 -10.97 19.68
N GLY A 303 -1.04 -10.36 20.60
CA GLY A 303 -0.45 -9.32 21.42
C GLY A 303 -1.23 -8.93 22.66
N ILE A 304 -0.48 -8.52 23.66
CA ILE A 304 -1.00 -7.72 24.78
C ILE A 304 -1.27 -6.34 24.17
N TRP A 305 -2.50 -6.16 23.70
CA TRP A 305 -2.94 -5.02 22.89
C TRP A 305 -4.44 -4.75 23.05
N TRP A 306 -5.28 -5.69 22.59
CA TRP A 306 -6.74 -5.54 22.58
C TRP A 306 -7.32 -5.31 23.97
N GLY A 307 -6.73 -5.94 24.99
CA GLY A 307 -7.13 -5.74 26.38
C GLY A 307 -7.07 -4.28 26.83
N MET A 308 -6.12 -3.49 26.31
CA MET A 308 -6.06 -2.06 26.61
C MET A 308 -7.14 -1.26 25.88
N HIS A 309 -7.46 -1.61 24.63
CA HIS A 309 -8.57 -0.99 23.91
C HIS A 309 -9.95 -1.34 24.48
N LEU A 310 -10.08 -2.51 25.11
CA LEU A 310 -11.28 -2.93 25.85
C LEU A 310 -11.33 -2.40 27.30
N ASN A 311 -10.32 -1.65 27.75
CA ASN A 311 -10.16 -1.20 29.14
C ASN A 311 -10.15 -2.33 30.20
N VAL A 312 -9.80 -3.56 29.82
CA VAL A 312 -9.55 -4.65 30.79
C VAL A 312 -8.11 -4.63 31.30
N HIS A 313 -7.20 -3.99 30.55
CA HIS A 313 -5.83 -3.72 30.95
C HIS A 313 -5.49 -2.24 30.71
N THR A 314 -4.42 -1.76 31.33
CA THR A 314 -3.84 -0.43 31.07
C THR A 314 -2.47 -0.53 30.43
N TRP A 315 -2.11 0.45 29.61
CA TRP A 315 -0.72 0.60 29.13
C TRP A 315 0.21 1.07 30.25
N GLY A 316 -0.24 1.99 31.10
CA GLY A 316 0.52 2.48 32.27
C GLY A 316 0.27 1.63 33.52
N THR A 317 0.98 1.96 34.60
CA THR A 317 0.94 1.25 35.88
C THR A 317 -0.18 1.70 36.83
N ASP A 318 -0.97 2.70 36.42
CA ASP A 318 -2.07 3.27 37.22
C ASP A 318 -3.32 2.36 37.32
N GLY A 319 -3.29 1.18 36.69
CA GLY A 319 -4.39 0.20 36.67
C GLY A 319 -3.89 -1.25 36.58
N GLU A 320 -4.69 -2.13 35.97
CA GLU A 320 -4.24 -3.50 35.67
C GLU A 320 -3.27 -3.47 34.48
N HIS A 321 -1.98 -3.26 34.79
CA HIS A 321 -0.95 -3.15 33.77
C HIS A 321 -0.89 -4.40 32.89
N GLY A 322 -1.00 -4.21 31.57
CA GLY A 322 -0.98 -5.29 30.58
C GLY A 322 0.41 -5.92 30.43
N ALA A 323 1.44 -5.10 30.27
CA ALA A 323 2.79 -5.54 29.90
C ALA A 323 3.61 -6.03 31.09
N THR A 324 3.20 -7.13 31.70
CA THR A 324 3.98 -7.81 32.73
C THR A 324 4.77 -8.99 32.15
N THR A 325 5.87 -9.35 32.81
CA THR A 325 6.67 -10.54 32.47
C THR A 325 5.82 -11.80 32.51
N GLU A 326 4.94 -11.94 33.50
CA GLU A 326 4.07 -13.11 33.66
C GLU A 326 3.05 -13.23 32.53
N ARG A 327 2.30 -12.16 32.23
CA ARG A 327 1.30 -12.18 31.15
C ARG A 327 1.95 -12.38 29.79
N THR A 328 3.11 -11.79 29.56
CA THR A 328 3.84 -11.99 28.31
C THR A 328 4.22 -13.45 28.10
N LYS A 329 4.65 -14.17 29.16
CA LYS A 329 4.93 -15.60 29.08
C LYS A 329 3.67 -16.42 28.79
N GLN A 330 2.53 -16.08 29.40
CA GLN A 330 1.25 -16.75 29.10
C GLN A 330 0.85 -16.58 27.64
N TYR A 331 1.00 -15.39 27.07
CA TYR A 331 0.77 -15.14 25.65
C TYR A 331 1.78 -15.92 24.79
N MET A 332 3.05 -16.01 25.18
CA MET A 332 4.04 -16.81 24.45
C MET A 332 3.71 -18.31 24.49
N ASP A 333 3.19 -18.83 25.60
CA ASP A 333 2.73 -20.22 25.70
C ASP A 333 1.58 -20.49 24.72
N PHE A 334 0.59 -19.59 24.67
CA PHE A 334 -0.52 -19.68 23.72
C PHE A 334 -0.03 -19.56 22.27
N ALA A 335 0.88 -18.62 21.99
CA ALA A 335 1.48 -18.44 20.68
C ALA A 335 2.20 -19.71 20.21
N ALA A 336 2.99 -20.34 21.10
CA ALA A 336 3.72 -21.57 20.80
C ALA A 336 2.77 -22.75 20.57
N LEU A 337 1.70 -22.86 21.37
CA LEU A 337 0.70 -23.92 21.25
C LEU A 337 -0.05 -23.86 19.90
N HIS A 338 -0.35 -22.66 19.42
CA HIS A 338 -1.18 -22.42 18.24
C HIS A 338 -0.39 -21.95 17.00
N GLY A 339 0.94 -22.00 17.05
CA GLY A 339 1.80 -21.75 15.88
C GLY A 339 1.87 -20.28 15.44
N PHE A 340 1.72 -19.32 16.37
CA PHE A 340 2.00 -17.91 16.13
C PHE A 340 3.50 -17.63 16.31
N ASN A 341 4.04 -16.74 15.47
CA ASN A 341 5.47 -16.47 15.40
C ASN A 341 5.95 -15.47 16.47
N GLY A 342 5.05 -14.64 17.01
CA GLY A 342 5.45 -13.65 17.98
C GLY A 342 4.30 -13.06 18.80
N VAL A 343 4.69 -12.30 19.83
CA VAL A 343 3.81 -11.60 20.75
C VAL A 343 4.18 -10.13 20.78
N LEU A 344 3.28 -9.26 20.31
CA LEU A 344 3.37 -7.81 20.51
C LEU A 344 3.08 -7.47 21.98
N VAL A 345 3.87 -6.57 22.56
CA VAL A 345 3.64 -6.05 23.91
C VAL A 345 3.71 -4.53 23.90
N GLU A 346 2.57 -3.88 24.11
CA GLU A 346 2.50 -2.43 24.34
C GLU A 346 2.42 -2.10 25.83
N GLY A 347 2.93 -0.94 26.24
CA GLY A 347 2.99 -0.56 27.66
C GLY A 347 4.28 -1.01 28.38
N TRP A 348 5.18 -1.73 27.71
CA TRP A 348 6.37 -2.32 28.37
C TRP A 348 7.38 -1.28 28.92
N ASN A 349 7.42 -0.08 28.34
CA ASN A 349 8.45 0.92 28.56
C ASN A 349 7.98 2.10 29.41
N ILE A 350 8.89 2.79 30.11
CA ILE A 350 8.53 3.95 30.93
C ILE A 350 7.95 5.07 30.06
N GLY A 351 6.82 5.63 30.49
CA GLY A 351 6.19 6.82 29.89
C GLY A 351 4.68 6.71 29.65
N TRP A 352 4.04 5.58 29.96
CA TRP A 352 2.60 5.38 29.74
C TRP A 352 1.70 5.85 30.88
N ASP A 353 2.25 6.12 32.07
CA ASP A 353 1.47 6.53 33.25
C ASP A 353 0.71 7.84 33.00
N GLY A 354 -0.53 7.93 33.48
CA GLY A 354 -1.45 9.01 33.20
C GLY A 354 -2.03 8.96 31.78
N SER A 355 -1.96 10.09 31.07
CA SER A 355 -2.50 10.21 29.71
C SER A 355 -1.37 10.08 28.69
N TRP A 356 -1.13 8.86 28.24
CA TRP A 356 -0.04 8.53 27.32
C TRP A 356 -0.07 9.39 26.03
N PHE A 357 -1.25 9.79 25.56
CA PHE A 357 -1.43 10.69 24.41
C PHE A 357 -0.63 12.00 24.54
N HIS A 358 -0.35 12.47 25.77
CA HIS A 358 0.42 13.69 26.03
C HIS A 358 1.87 13.43 26.50
N ASN A 359 2.30 12.17 26.57
CA ASN A 359 3.56 11.77 27.20
C ASN A 359 4.74 11.65 26.22
N GLY A 360 4.60 12.15 24.99
CA GLY A 360 5.62 12.00 23.95
C GLY A 360 7.05 12.39 24.37
N ASP A 361 7.20 13.39 25.24
CA ASP A 361 8.51 13.86 25.72
C ASP A 361 9.16 12.97 26.78
N VAL A 362 8.41 12.08 27.43
CA VAL A 362 8.88 11.30 28.58
C VAL A 362 9.02 9.81 28.29
N PHE A 363 8.58 9.33 27.12
CA PHE A 363 8.83 7.95 26.71
C PHE A 363 10.33 7.64 26.69
N SER A 364 10.69 6.56 27.38
CA SER A 364 11.97 5.90 27.20
C SER A 364 11.81 4.73 26.26
N PHE A 365 12.66 4.62 25.24
CA PHE A 365 12.67 3.46 24.33
C PHE A 365 13.72 2.42 24.72
N THR A 366 14.29 2.56 25.93
CA THR A 366 15.36 1.68 26.43
C THR A 366 15.17 1.24 27.88
N ALA A 367 14.20 1.81 28.60
CA ALA A 367 13.89 1.46 29.99
C ALA A 367 12.49 0.84 30.09
N SER A 368 12.42 -0.38 30.60
CA SER A 368 11.17 -1.05 30.90
C SER A 368 10.59 -0.64 32.26
N TYR A 369 9.29 -0.84 32.46
CA TYR A 369 8.71 -0.83 33.80
C TYR A 369 9.28 -1.98 34.66
N PRO A 370 9.26 -1.86 36.01
CA PRO A 370 9.86 -2.86 36.90
C PRO A 370 9.27 -4.28 36.82
N ASP A 371 8.04 -4.41 36.34
CA ASP A 371 7.31 -5.67 36.17
C ASP A 371 7.52 -6.31 34.78
N PHE A 372 8.25 -5.64 33.88
CA PHE A 372 8.64 -6.16 32.58
C PHE A 372 10.16 -6.36 32.47
N ASP A 373 10.60 -7.63 32.54
CA ASP A 373 11.98 -8.03 32.29
C ASP A 373 12.13 -8.48 30.83
N ILE A 374 12.61 -7.56 29.98
CA ILE A 374 12.82 -7.82 28.55
C ILE A 374 13.74 -9.03 28.31
N LYS A 375 14.74 -9.27 29.17
CA LYS A 375 15.64 -10.41 29.02
C LYS A 375 14.91 -11.71 29.35
N ALA A 376 14.19 -11.75 30.47
CA ALA A 376 13.45 -12.94 30.87
C ALA A 376 12.36 -13.32 29.86
N VAL A 377 11.69 -12.33 29.26
CA VAL A 377 10.70 -12.53 28.20
C VAL A 377 11.35 -13.06 26.92
N THR A 378 12.42 -12.42 26.45
CA THR A 378 13.08 -12.84 25.19
C THR A 378 13.79 -14.18 25.31
N ASP A 379 14.41 -14.48 26.46
CA ASP A 379 14.99 -15.80 26.74
C ASP A 379 13.91 -16.90 26.76
N TYR A 380 12.70 -16.59 27.27
CA TYR A 380 11.59 -17.53 27.32
C TYR A 380 10.99 -17.77 25.93
N GLY A 381 10.74 -16.69 25.18
CA GLY A 381 10.29 -16.77 23.80
C GLY A 381 11.23 -17.58 22.91
N ALA A 382 12.55 -17.40 23.09
CA ALA A 382 13.56 -18.19 22.37
C ALA A 382 13.49 -19.70 22.68
N GLN A 383 13.10 -20.11 23.89
CA GLN A 383 12.90 -21.52 24.23
C GLN A 383 11.67 -22.12 23.52
N LEU A 384 10.67 -21.29 23.27
CA LEU A 384 9.41 -21.68 22.62
C LEU A 384 9.44 -21.51 21.10
N GLY A 385 10.39 -20.76 20.56
CA GLY A 385 10.40 -20.35 19.14
C GLY A 385 9.38 -19.24 18.84
N VAL A 386 9.04 -18.42 19.84
CA VAL A 386 8.11 -17.29 19.74
C VAL A 386 8.86 -16.00 20.02
N GLU A 387 8.84 -15.05 19.10
CA GLU A 387 9.56 -13.78 19.24
C GLU A 387 8.75 -12.74 20.02
N LEU A 388 9.43 -11.91 20.83
CA LEU A 388 8.86 -10.65 21.26
C LEU A 388 8.81 -9.71 20.05
N ILE A 389 7.64 -9.13 19.77
CA ILE A 389 7.49 -8.04 18.82
C ILE A 389 7.54 -6.74 19.62
N GLY A 390 8.51 -5.88 19.29
CA GLY A 390 8.74 -4.63 19.99
C GLY A 390 7.66 -3.59 19.71
N HIS A 391 7.52 -2.63 20.62
CA HIS A 391 6.65 -1.47 20.45
C HIS A 391 7.39 -0.15 20.76
N HIS A 392 7.23 0.86 19.89
CA HIS A 392 7.71 2.23 20.07
C HIS A 392 6.60 3.25 19.72
N GLU A 393 5.73 3.57 20.68
CA GLU A 393 4.81 4.72 20.58
C GLU A 393 5.57 6.02 20.87
N THR A 394 5.32 7.07 20.08
CA THR A 394 6.03 8.35 20.20
C THR A 394 5.16 9.48 20.74
N SER A 395 3.85 9.30 20.75
CA SER A 395 2.81 10.33 20.93
C SER A 395 3.16 11.63 20.21
N GLY A 396 3.56 11.48 18.93
CA GLY A 396 3.96 12.56 18.05
C GLY A 396 5.29 13.23 18.36
N SER A 397 6.02 12.90 19.44
CA SER A 397 7.29 13.56 19.81
C SER A 397 8.49 12.96 19.08
N ILE A 398 8.71 13.43 17.85
CA ILE A 398 9.68 12.85 16.92
C ILE A 398 11.12 13.07 17.38
N THR A 399 11.42 14.26 17.90
CA THR A 399 12.76 14.57 18.38
C THR A 399 13.15 13.75 19.62
N ASN A 400 12.19 13.39 20.48
CA ASN A 400 12.47 12.48 21.59
C ASN A 400 12.85 11.09 21.04
N TYR A 401 12.06 10.58 20.08
CA TYR A 401 12.31 9.28 19.48
C TYR A 401 13.64 9.21 18.73
N GLU A 402 13.94 10.16 17.84
CA GLU A 402 15.18 10.14 17.05
C GLU A 402 16.46 10.14 17.91
N ARG A 403 16.45 10.83 19.07
CA ARG A 403 17.60 10.83 19.99
C ARG A 403 17.85 9.46 20.63
N GLN A 404 16.81 8.65 20.76
CA GLN A 404 16.86 7.33 21.40
C GLN A 404 16.88 6.16 20.39
N MET A 405 16.51 6.41 19.13
CA MET A 405 16.23 5.38 18.12
C MET A 405 17.35 4.37 17.93
N GLU A 406 18.59 4.82 17.78
CA GLU A 406 19.74 3.93 17.60
C GLU A 406 19.95 3.01 18.82
N ALA A 407 19.87 3.57 20.04
CA ALA A 407 20.02 2.81 21.27
C ALA A 407 18.85 1.81 21.48
N ALA A 408 17.64 2.23 21.12
CA ALA A 408 16.44 1.39 21.19
C ALA A 408 16.53 0.18 20.23
N TYR A 409 16.96 0.40 18.98
CA TYR A 409 17.18 -0.70 18.04
C TYR A 409 18.33 -1.61 18.44
N GLN A 410 19.40 -1.06 19.04
CA GLN A 410 20.48 -1.88 19.61
C GLN A 410 20.01 -2.73 20.79
N LEU A 411 19.13 -2.21 21.66
CA LEU A 411 18.52 -2.98 22.74
C LEU A 411 17.72 -4.16 22.17
N TYR A 412 16.85 -3.91 21.21
CA TYR A 412 16.06 -4.96 20.58
C TYR A 412 16.91 -6.00 19.85
N ALA A 413 17.90 -5.57 19.06
CA ALA A 413 18.83 -6.48 18.39
C ALA A 413 19.61 -7.34 19.39
N LYS A 414 20.05 -6.75 20.52
CA LYS A 414 20.73 -7.48 21.60
C LYS A 414 19.85 -8.57 22.23
N HIS A 415 18.54 -8.35 22.26
CA HIS A 415 17.56 -9.28 22.83
C HIS A 415 16.84 -10.13 21.78
N GLY A 416 17.29 -10.12 20.51
CA GLY A 416 16.75 -10.97 19.46
C GLY A 416 15.37 -10.55 18.92
N VAL A 417 14.92 -9.32 19.18
CA VAL A 417 13.67 -8.78 18.61
C VAL A 417 13.91 -8.40 17.15
N THR A 418 13.10 -8.96 16.23
CA THR A 418 13.28 -8.74 14.78
C THR A 418 12.17 -7.90 14.13
N GLN A 419 11.11 -7.58 14.85
CA GLN A 419 9.98 -6.79 14.37
C GLN A 419 9.56 -5.74 15.42
N ILE A 420 9.20 -4.55 14.96
CA ILE A 420 8.73 -3.45 15.81
C ILE A 420 7.46 -2.85 15.21
N LYS A 421 6.42 -2.70 16.04
CA LYS A 421 5.33 -1.74 15.81
C LYS A 421 5.79 -0.36 16.29
N THR A 422 5.76 0.65 15.43
CA THR A 422 6.00 2.06 15.80
C THR A 422 4.69 2.83 15.73
N GLY A 423 4.43 3.77 16.63
CA GLY A 423 3.23 4.61 16.64
C GLY A 423 3.55 6.11 16.73
N TYR A 424 2.68 6.93 16.16
CA TYR A 424 2.85 8.38 16.00
C TYR A 424 1.56 9.13 16.33
N VAL A 425 0.89 8.70 17.41
CA VAL A 425 -0.39 9.25 17.84
C VAL A 425 -0.24 10.73 18.17
N ALA A 426 -0.82 11.56 17.31
CA ALA A 426 -1.01 12.99 17.49
C ALA A 426 -2.07 13.44 16.48
N ASP A 427 -2.73 14.56 16.78
CA ASP A 427 -3.63 15.17 15.82
C ASP A 427 -2.87 15.58 14.54
N GLY A 428 -3.60 15.64 13.44
CA GLY A 428 -3.09 16.01 12.14
C GLY A 428 -2.47 17.40 12.17
N GLY A 429 -1.18 17.46 11.89
CA GLY A 429 -0.40 18.70 11.95
C GLY A 429 0.42 18.85 13.22
N ASP A 430 0.22 18.00 14.24
CA ASP A 430 0.79 18.17 15.58
C ASP A 430 1.96 17.23 15.89
N THR A 431 2.59 16.60 14.89
CA THR A 431 3.87 15.90 15.15
C THR A 431 4.92 16.92 15.60
N LYS A 432 5.53 16.67 16.74
CA LYS A 432 6.34 17.61 17.48
C LYS A 432 7.82 17.37 17.24
N TRP A 433 8.49 18.43 16.81
CA TRP A 433 9.94 18.52 16.70
C TRP A 433 10.47 19.59 17.64
N VAL A 434 11.67 19.38 18.18
CA VAL A 434 12.39 20.37 19.00
C VAL A 434 13.74 20.64 18.36
N ASP A 435 13.95 21.86 17.87
CA ASP A 435 15.21 22.22 17.23
C ASP A 435 16.37 22.39 18.24
N GLU A 436 17.56 22.67 17.73
CA GLU A 436 18.78 22.85 18.54
C GLU A 436 18.68 23.99 19.56
N ASN A 437 17.78 24.96 19.35
CA ASN A 437 17.54 26.09 20.26
C ASN A 437 16.39 25.83 21.24
N GLY A 438 15.80 24.62 21.23
CA GLY A 438 14.66 24.26 22.06
C GLY A 438 13.32 24.77 21.52
N LYS A 439 13.26 25.28 20.28
CA LYS A 439 12.01 25.75 19.67
C LYS A 439 11.19 24.55 19.18
N ILE A 440 9.91 24.55 19.54
CA ILE A 440 8.95 23.56 19.08
C ILE A 440 8.49 23.89 17.66
N ILE A 441 8.48 22.87 16.79
CA ILE A 441 8.00 22.93 15.41
C ILE A 441 7.01 21.79 15.20
N TYR A 442 5.80 22.13 14.76
CA TYR A 442 4.77 21.15 14.44
C TYR A 442 4.77 20.83 12.95
N GLN A 443 4.59 19.56 12.60
CA GLN A 443 4.54 19.09 11.21
C GLN A 443 3.35 18.15 11.02
N TRP A 444 2.81 18.13 9.81
CA TRP A 444 1.89 17.07 9.39
C TRP A 444 2.62 15.73 9.26
N HIS A 445 1.96 14.64 9.63
CA HIS A 445 2.44 13.25 9.48
C HIS A 445 2.89 12.93 8.04
N ASP A 446 2.33 13.58 7.04
CA ASP A 446 2.60 13.32 5.63
C ASP A 446 3.32 14.49 4.91
N SER A 447 3.87 15.43 5.69
CA SER A 447 4.82 16.45 5.21
C SER A 447 6.19 15.84 4.89
N GLN A 448 7.01 16.56 4.09
CA GLN A 448 8.36 16.11 3.72
C GLN A 448 9.25 15.73 4.94
N PRO A 449 9.32 16.50 6.05
CA PRO A 449 10.07 16.10 7.24
C PRO A 449 9.66 14.74 7.80
N MET A 450 8.35 14.48 7.89
CA MET A 450 7.85 13.21 8.43
C MET A 450 8.06 12.05 7.46
N VAL A 451 7.87 12.25 6.16
CA VAL A 451 8.26 11.26 5.12
C VAL A 451 9.73 10.84 5.30
N ASN A 452 10.61 11.81 5.52
CA ASN A 452 12.02 11.55 5.76
C ASN A 452 12.28 10.85 7.10
N HIS A 453 11.54 11.21 8.16
CA HIS A 453 11.60 10.54 9.46
C HIS A 453 11.26 9.05 9.37
N TYR A 454 10.12 8.69 8.76
CA TYR A 454 9.73 7.28 8.64
C TYR A 454 10.79 6.48 7.87
N LEU A 455 11.30 7.05 6.77
CA LEU A 455 12.34 6.36 6.00
C LEU A 455 13.67 6.29 6.76
N HIS A 456 14.00 7.28 7.58
CA HIS A 456 15.14 7.23 8.49
C HIS A 456 14.98 6.08 9.49
N SER A 457 13.82 5.97 10.13
CA SER A 457 13.47 4.87 11.05
C SER A 457 13.62 3.49 10.41
N VAL A 458 13.04 3.29 9.22
CA VAL A 458 13.12 2.03 8.45
C VAL A 458 14.55 1.67 8.06
N LYS A 459 15.33 2.63 7.58
CA LYS A 459 16.74 2.42 7.19
C LYS A 459 17.63 2.13 8.40
N THR A 460 17.39 2.79 9.53
CA THR A 460 18.14 2.55 10.76
C THR A 460 17.81 1.16 11.31
N ALA A 461 16.54 0.76 11.32
CA ALA A 461 16.11 -0.59 11.71
C ALA A 461 16.76 -1.69 10.83
N ALA A 462 16.87 -1.45 9.52
CA ALA A 462 17.49 -2.41 8.60
C ALA A 462 18.97 -2.71 8.93
N LYS A 463 19.72 -1.75 9.50
CA LYS A 463 21.11 -1.97 9.95
C LYS A 463 21.19 -3.01 11.07
N HIS A 464 20.11 -3.15 11.83
CA HIS A 464 19.95 -4.07 12.95
C HIS A 464 19.15 -5.33 12.58
N LYS A 465 18.83 -5.52 11.28
CA LYS A 465 17.95 -6.60 10.78
C LYS A 465 16.57 -6.62 11.46
N ILE A 466 16.02 -5.43 11.67
CA ILE A 466 14.68 -5.24 12.24
C ILE A 466 13.71 -4.77 11.15
N SER A 467 12.53 -5.39 11.15
CA SER A 467 11.38 -5.01 10.31
C SER A 467 10.45 -4.06 11.05
N ILE A 468 9.84 -3.14 10.32
CA ILE A 468 8.99 -2.07 10.87
C ILE A 468 7.56 -2.23 10.38
N ASN A 469 6.63 -2.24 11.33
CA ASN A 469 5.20 -2.02 11.15
C ASN A 469 4.85 -0.61 11.66
N THR A 470 4.37 0.29 10.80
CA THR A 470 4.16 1.70 11.18
C THR A 470 2.68 2.03 11.37
N HIS A 471 2.25 2.32 12.58
CA HIS A 471 0.97 2.95 12.91
C HIS A 471 1.12 4.49 12.83
N GLU A 472 0.01 5.21 12.63
CA GLU A 472 -0.07 6.63 12.20
C GLU A 472 1.01 7.02 11.15
N PRO A 473 1.15 6.25 10.05
CA PRO A 473 2.24 6.40 9.10
C PRO A 473 1.96 7.51 8.08
N VAL A 474 2.94 7.83 7.23
CA VAL A 474 2.60 8.24 5.86
C VAL A 474 2.00 7.06 5.09
N LYS A 475 1.03 7.31 4.20
CA LYS A 475 0.43 6.28 3.34
C LYS A 475 1.48 5.44 2.57
N ALA A 476 1.14 4.18 2.30
CA ALA A 476 2.01 3.28 1.53
C ALA A 476 2.09 3.72 0.07
N THR A 477 3.31 3.74 -0.51
CA THR A 477 3.56 4.13 -1.91
C THR A 477 4.47 3.12 -2.61
N GLY A 478 4.47 1.86 -2.15
CA GLY A 478 5.25 0.75 -2.72
C GLY A 478 6.70 0.61 -2.24
N LEU A 479 7.18 1.44 -1.31
CA LEU A 479 8.57 1.43 -0.84
C LEU A 479 9.04 0.12 -0.20
N ARG A 480 8.14 -0.82 0.11
CA ARG A 480 8.49 -2.19 0.48
C ARG A 480 9.28 -2.94 -0.60
N ARG A 481 9.19 -2.54 -1.88
CA ARG A 481 10.08 -3.06 -2.94
C ARG A 481 11.53 -2.66 -2.69
N THR A 482 11.75 -1.39 -2.39
CA THR A 482 13.08 -0.81 -2.14
C THR A 482 13.64 -1.20 -0.78
N TYR A 483 12.77 -1.24 0.24
CA TYR A 483 13.08 -1.54 1.64
C TYR A 483 12.17 -2.67 2.15
N PRO A 484 12.48 -3.95 1.86
CA PRO A 484 11.64 -5.07 2.24
C PRO A 484 11.44 -5.26 3.74
N ASN A 485 12.15 -4.54 4.61
CA ASN A 485 11.90 -4.56 6.05
C ASN A 485 10.75 -3.64 6.48
N TRP A 486 10.20 -2.81 5.57
CA TRP A 486 8.99 -2.04 5.85
C TRP A 486 7.76 -2.89 5.53
N ILE A 487 7.48 -3.83 6.44
CA ILE A 487 6.61 -4.99 6.21
C ILE A 487 5.13 -4.63 6.15
N SER A 488 4.66 -3.73 7.00
CA SER A 488 3.27 -3.29 7.02
C SER A 488 3.13 -1.91 7.63
N ARG A 489 1.91 -1.38 7.61
CA ARG A 489 1.54 -0.12 8.26
C ARG A 489 0.02 -0.07 8.45
N GLU A 490 -0.47 0.73 9.38
CA GLU A 490 -1.92 0.91 9.56
C GLU A 490 -2.45 1.98 8.58
N GLY A 491 -2.52 3.26 8.97
CA GLY A 491 -2.79 4.37 8.05
C GLY A 491 -4.18 4.34 7.42
N ALA A 492 -5.15 3.81 8.17
CA ALA A 492 -6.60 3.84 7.96
C ALA A 492 -7.24 3.30 9.25
N ARG A 493 -8.54 3.51 9.50
CA ARG A 493 -9.21 2.92 10.68
C ARG A 493 -9.02 1.40 10.69
N GLY A 494 -8.27 0.89 11.67
CA GLY A 494 -8.10 -0.54 11.92
C GLY A 494 -9.21 -1.11 12.82
N GLN A 495 -8.98 -2.30 13.38
CA GLN A 495 -9.90 -2.94 14.31
C GLN A 495 -10.06 -2.17 15.62
N GLU A 496 -9.08 -1.37 16.05
CA GLU A 496 -9.16 -0.58 17.29
C GLU A 496 -10.40 0.32 17.36
N PHE A 497 -10.80 0.91 16.25
CA PHE A 497 -12.00 1.75 16.16
C PHE A 497 -13.29 0.96 16.45
N ASN A 498 -13.28 -0.37 16.35
CA ASN A 498 -14.43 -1.18 16.75
C ASN A 498 -14.58 -1.32 18.27
N ALA A 499 -13.55 -0.96 19.04
CA ALA A 499 -13.60 -0.97 20.49
C ALA A 499 -14.13 0.35 21.07
N TRP A 500 -13.78 1.51 20.46
CA TRP A 500 -14.04 2.83 21.04
C TRP A 500 -14.39 3.94 20.03
N GLY A 501 -14.58 3.63 18.75
CA GLY A 501 -14.68 4.64 17.68
C GLY A 501 -15.91 5.56 17.73
N SER A 502 -17.01 5.13 18.36
CA SER A 502 -18.27 5.89 18.57
C SER A 502 -18.64 6.86 17.43
N PRO A 503 -19.06 6.35 16.25
CA PRO A 503 -19.39 4.95 15.99
C PRO A 503 -18.18 4.07 15.63
N PRO A 504 -18.28 2.74 15.82
CA PRO A 504 -17.28 1.78 15.33
C PRO A 504 -17.27 1.73 13.80
N ASN A 505 -16.43 0.87 13.22
CA ASN A 505 -16.34 0.79 11.76
C ASN A 505 -17.64 0.27 11.16
N SER A 506 -18.02 0.82 10.00
CA SER A 506 -19.23 0.44 9.29
C SER A 506 -19.11 -0.98 8.66
N PRO A 507 -20.24 -1.65 8.38
CA PRO A 507 -20.23 -2.91 7.62
C PRO A 507 -19.49 -2.86 6.28
N GLU A 508 -19.59 -1.76 5.54
CA GLU A 508 -18.94 -1.52 4.25
C GLU A 508 -17.44 -1.19 4.34
N HIS A 509 -16.91 -0.84 5.52
CA HIS A 509 -15.51 -0.41 5.69
C HIS A 509 -14.51 -1.40 5.09
N THR A 510 -14.62 -2.68 5.47
CA THR A 510 -13.72 -3.74 4.98
C THR A 510 -14.00 -4.19 3.54
N ALA A 511 -15.16 -3.82 2.97
CA ALA A 511 -15.43 -3.97 1.54
C ALA A 511 -14.91 -2.78 0.72
N THR A 512 -14.56 -1.67 1.37
CA THR A 512 -14.01 -0.46 0.73
C THR A 512 -12.47 -0.47 0.74
N LEU A 513 -11.86 -0.82 1.89
CA LEU A 513 -10.40 -0.80 2.10
C LEU A 513 -9.57 -1.47 0.98
N PRO A 514 -9.94 -2.66 0.44
CA PRO A 514 -9.18 -3.31 -0.64
C PRO A 514 -8.99 -2.39 -1.86
N PHE A 515 -10.05 -1.68 -2.23
CA PHE A 515 -10.12 -0.85 -3.42
C PHE A 515 -9.67 0.59 -3.16
N THR A 516 -9.23 0.92 -1.95
CA THR A 516 -8.71 2.24 -1.60
C THR A 516 -7.38 2.07 -0.88
N ARG A 517 -7.38 1.96 0.46
CA ARG A 517 -6.18 1.90 1.31
C ARG A 517 -5.15 0.85 0.84
N LEU A 518 -5.60 -0.35 0.48
CA LEU A 518 -4.69 -1.45 0.14
C LEU A 518 -4.07 -1.33 -1.26
N LEU A 519 -4.59 -0.46 -2.13
CA LEU A 519 -3.97 -0.18 -3.44
C LEU A 519 -2.55 0.38 -3.29
N GLY A 520 -2.24 1.07 -2.17
CA GLY A 520 -0.90 1.57 -1.88
C GLY A 520 0.05 0.52 -1.29
N GLY A 521 -0.47 -0.55 -0.67
CA GLY A 521 0.31 -1.58 0.01
C GLY A 521 -0.38 -2.16 1.26
N PRO A 522 0.28 -3.13 1.93
CA PRO A 522 -0.32 -3.91 3.01
C PRO A 522 -0.81 -3.04 4.19
N MET A 523 -1.80 -3.57 4.90
CA MET A 523 -2.40 -2.95 6.07
C MET A 523 -2.36 -3.88 7.27
N ASP A 524 -1.78 -3.42 8.37
CA ASP A 524 -1.94 -4.09 9.66
C ASP A 524 -3.31 -3.72 10.26
N PHE A 525 -4.36 -4.42 9.81
CA PHE A 525 -5.74 -4.16 10.21
C PHE A 525 -6.08 -4.71 11.61
N THR A 526 -5.27 -5.65 12.11
CA THR A 526 -5.52 -6.47 13.31
C THR A 526 -6.86 -7.25 13.28
N PRO A 527 -7.04 -8.17 12.30
CA PRO A 527 -8.28 -8.94 12.16
C PRO A 527 -8.46 -10.02 13.26
N GLY A 528 -9.57 -10.73 13.19
CA GLY A 528 -9.74 -11.98 13.93
C GLY A 528 -10.31 -11.81 15.33
N ILE A 529 -11.11 -10.78 15.60
CA ILE A 529 -11.87 -10.69 16.85
C ILE A 529 -12.94 -11.80 16.83
N VAL A 530 -12.98 -12.63 17.86
CA VAL A 530 -13.92 -13.75 17.98
C VAL A 530 -14.95 -13.54 19.10
N ASN A 531 -14.69 -12.64 20.04
CA ASN A 531 -15.68 -12.03 20.91
C ASN A 531 -16.14 -10.68 20.34
N LEU A 532 -17.08 -10.76 19.38
CA LEU A 532 -17.62 -9.60 18.64
C LEU A 532 -18.51 -8.69 19.49
N ALA A 533 -18.88 -9.13 20.70
CA ALA A 533 -19.91 -8.54 21.54
C ALA A 533 -19.42 -8.38 22.98
N PHE A 534 -18.18 -7.90 23.16
CA PHE A 534 -17.53 -7.75 24.46
C PHE A 534 -18.34 -6.88 25.45
N GLU A 535 -19.16 -5.94 24.96
CA GLU A 535 -20.14 -5.15 25.75
C GLU A 535 -21.61 -5.53 25.49
N GLY A 536 -21.86 -6.59 24.72
CA GLY A 536 -23.20 -7.04 24.30
C GLY A 536 -23.53 -6.73 22.83
N LEU A 537 -24.65 -7.29 22.34
CA LEU A 537 -25.12 -7.09 20.96
C LEU A 537 -25.70 -5.69 20.72
N ASP A 538 -26.28 -5.09 21.75
CA ASP A 538 -26.92 -3.76 21.69
C ASP A 538 -25.94 -2.61 22.00
N ALA A 539 -24.68 -2.91 22.30
CA ALA A 539 -23.64 -1.91 22.55
C ALA A 539 -23.35 -1.08 21.28
N GLU A 540 -23.07 0.20 21.46
CA GLU A 540 -22.69 1.10 20.36
C GLU A 540 -21.37 0.65 19.73
N ASN A 541 -20.33 0.49 20.57
CA ASN A 541 -19.04 -0.01 20.16
C ASN A 541 -19.00 -1.52 20.25
N ARG A 542 -18.92 -2.14 19.08
CA ARG A 542 -18.74 -3.58 18.89
C ARG A 542 -18.19 -3.81 17.49
N VAL A 543 -17.69 -5.01 17.24
CA VAL A 543 -17.31 -5.42 15.90
C VAL A 543 -18.59 -5.65 15.07
N GLN A 544 -18.84 -4.78 14.09
CA GLN A 544 -20.06 -4.81 13.26
C GLN A 544 -19.95 -5.81 12.08
N THR A 545 -19.58 -7.06 12.38
CA THR A 545 -19.43 -8.15 11.39
C THR A 545 -19.97 -9.47 11.94
N THR A 546 -20.09 -10.49 11.08
CA THR A 546 -20.16 -11.89 11.54
C THR A 546 -18.77 -12.44 11.88
N LEU A 547 -18.73 -13.61 12.52
CA LEU A 547 -17.52 -14.37 12.83
C LEU A 547 -16.82 -14.84 11.55
N ALA A 548 -17.57 -15.36 10.57
CA ALA A 548 -16.98 -15.82 9.30
C ALA A 548 -16.33 -14.67 8.52
N LYS A 549 -16.88 -13.44 8.59
CA LYS A 549 -16.23 -12.26 8.02
C LYS A 549 -14.86 -12.00 8.65
N GLN A 550 -14.70 -12.15 9.97
CA GLN A 550 -13.40 -11.97 10.64
C GLN A 550 -12.34 -12.96 10.13
N LEU A 551 -12.74 -14.18 9.79
CA LEU A 551 -11.85 -15.17 9.16
C LEU A 551 -11.51 -14.76 7.72
N ALA A 552 -12.48 -14.27 6.95
CA ALA A 552 -12.25 -13.82 5.58
C ALA A 552 -11.22 -12.68 5.47
N LEU A 553 -11.10 -11.84 6.50
CA LEU A 553 -10.16 -10.71 6.52
C LEU A 553 -8.69 -11.14 6.35
N TYR A 554 -8.28 -12.31 6.85
CA TYR A 554 -6.90 -12.81 6.69
C TYR A 554 -6.50 -13.03 5.22
N VAL A 555 -7.49 -13.29 4.36
CA VAL A 555 -7.26 -13.48 2.92
C VAL A 555 -7.58 -12.20 2.15
N VAL A 556 -8.64 -11.48 2.51
CA VAL A 556 -9.04 -10.26 1.79
C VAL A 556 -8.07 -9.11 2.03
N LEU A 557 -7.73 -8.82 3.29
CA LEU A 557 -6.85 -7.71 3.65
C LEU A 557 -5.40 -8.21 3.73
N TYR A 558 -4.65 -8.02 2.66
CA TYR A 558 -3.27 -8.50 2.60
C TYR A 558 -2.34 -7.73 3.56
N SER A 559 -1.60 -8.50 4.37
CA SER A 559 -0.42 -8.07 5.12
C SER A 559 0.51 -9.27 5.32
N PRO A 560 1.86 -9.11 5.22
CA PRO A 560 2.81 -10.18 5.49
C PRO A 560 2.88 -10.55 6.98
N ILE A 561 2.43 -9.65 7.84
CA ILE A 561 2.18 -9.92 9.25
C ILE A 561 0.68 -9.81 9.52
N GLN A 562 0.08 -10.83 10.11
CA GLN A 562 -1.34 -10.82 10.46
C GLN A 562 -1.50 -11.06 11.95
N MET A 563 -2.22 -10.16 12.61
CA MET A 563 -2.57 -10.36 14.01
C MET A 563 -3.75 -11.32 14.14
N ALA A 564 -3.74 -12.17 15.17
CA ALA A 564 -4.94 -12.67 15.82
C ALA A 564 -5.17 -11.77 17.04
N ALA A 565 -6.04 -10.78 16.83
CA ALA A 565 -6.12 -9.60 17.68
C ALA A 565 -6.80 -9.82 19.03
N ASP A 566 -7.65 -10.83 19.16
CA ASP A 566 -8.45 -11.04 20.35
C ASP A 566 -7.64 -11.62 21.52
N LEU A 567 -8.26 -11.69 22.69
CA LEU A 567 -7.66 -12.30 23.87
C LEU A 567 -7.58 -13.84 23.70
N PRO A 568 -6.48 -14.50 24.14
CA PRO A 568 -6.33 -15.96 24.08
C PRO A 568 -7.54 -16.76 24.56
N GLU A 569 -8.13 -16.36 25.68
CA GLU A 569 -9.30 -17.01 26.28
C GLU A 569 -10.56 -16.95 25.41
N HIS A 570 -10.68 -15.96 24.51
CA HIS A 570 -11.78 -15.89 23.56
C HIS A 570 -11.58 -16.88 22.40
N TYR A 571 -10.34 -17.11 21.97
CA TYR A 571 -10.03 -18.11 20.97
C TYR A 571 -10.24 -19.54 21.47
N GLU A 572 -9.94 -19.81 22.74
CA GLU A 572 -10.23 -21.11 23.38
C GLU A 572 -11.73 -21.44 23.37
N GLN A 573 -12.59 -20.41 23.41
CA GLN A 573 -14.05 -20.55 23.32
C GLN A 573 -14.55 -20.68 21.88
N GLN A 574 -13.69 -20.44 20.88
CA GLN A 574 -14.02 -20.43 19.44
C GLN A 574 -13.05 -21.31 18.63
N PRO A 575 -12.94 -22.61 18.93
CA PRO A 575 -11.90 -23.48 18.36
C PRO A 575 -11.99 -23.64 16.84
N GLU A 576 -13.19 -23.60 16.25
CA GLU A 576 -13.31 -23.67 14.77
C GLU A 576 -12.81 -22.41 14.08
N ALA A 577 -13.01 -21.24 14.68
CA ALA A 577 -12.45 -19.98 14.18
C ALA A 577 -10.92 -20.02 14.30
N LEU A 578 -10.40 -20.44 15.46
CA LEU A 578 -8.97 -20.59 15.69
C LEU A 578 -8.33 -21.56 14.69
N ARG A 579 -8.98 -22.68 14.37
CA ARG A 579 -8.49 -23.67 13.39
C ARG A 579 -8.25 -23.07 12.01
N PHE A 580 -9.06 -22.11 11.57
CA PHE A 580 -8.79 -21.39 10.33
C PHE A 580 -7.58 -20.45 10.47
N ILE A 581 -7.53 -19.68 11.56
CA ILE A 581 -6.46 -18.71 11.83
C ILE A 581 -5.09 -19.39 11.92
N GLU A 582 -5.00 -20.56 12.56
CA GLU A 582 -3.80 -21.39 12.59
C GLU A 582 -3.35 -21.77 11.16
N ALA A 583 -4.31 -22.16 10.32
CA ALA A 583 -4.04 -22.70 8.99
C ALA A 583 -3.67 -21.65 7.93
N VAL A 584 -4.20 -20.42 8.01
CA VAL A 584 -4.01 -19.40 6.96
C VAL A 584 -2.58 -18.85 6.96
N PRO A 585 -1.88 -18.79 5.80
CA PRO A 585 -0.55 -18.19 5.69
C PRO A 585 -0.66 -16.66 5.51
N THR A 586 0.48 -15.98 5.49
CA THR A 586 0.56 -14.53 5.25
C THR A 586 1.45 -14.15 4.05
N ASP A 587 2.08 -15.13 3.40
CA ASP A 587 2.91 -14.95 2.21
C ASP A 587 2.39 -15.83 1.06
N TRP A 588 2.33 -15.27 -0.14
CA TRP A 588 1.54 -15.82 -1.23
C TRP A 588 2.37 -16.01 -2.50
N GLU A 589 2.22 -17.14 -3.16
CA GLU A 589 2.81 -17.39 -4.49
C GLU A 589 2.14 -16.50 -5.53
N GLN A 590 0.81 -16.42 -5.47
CA GLN A 590 0.00 -15.54 -6.30
C GLN A 590 -1.33 -15.18 -5.62
N SER A 591 -1.91 -14.05 -6.04
CA SER A 591 -3.20 -13.55 -5.57
C SER A 591 -4.09 -13.14 -6.73
N LEU A 592 -5.38 -13.43 -6.62
CA LEU A 592 -6.40 -13.17 -7.64
C LEU A 592 -7.63 -12.56 -6.95
N ALA A 593 -7.95 -11.32 -7.27
CA ALA A 593 -9.28 -10.78 -6.99
C ALA A 593 -10.26 -11.37 -8.01
N LEU A 594 -11.14 -12.26 -7.55
CA LEU A 594 -12.04 -13.06 -8.38
C LEU A 594 -13.33 -12.30 -8.72
N ALA A 595 -13.85 -11.54 -7.75
CA ALA A 595 -15.07 -10.76 -7.90
C ALA A 595 -15.08 -9.63 -6.86
N GLY A 596 -15.75 -8.53 -7.17
CA GLY A 596 -15.97 -7.47 -6.19
C GLY A 596 -16.47 -6.19 -6.81
N GLU A 597 -16.98 -5.31 -5.95
CA GLU A 597 -17.47 -3.98 -6.27
C GLU A 597 -17.18 -3.08 -5.05
N VAL A 598 -16.72 -1.85 -5.29
CA VAL A 598 -16.16 -0.97 -4.25
C VAL A 598 -17.20 -0.67 -3.17
N GLY A 599 -16.86 -1.02 -1.91
CA GLY A 599 -17.76 -0.81 -0.77
C GLY A 599 -18.94 -1.79 -0.68
N GLU A 600 -19.06 -2.71 -1.64
CA GLU A 600 -20.17 -3.65 -1.73
C GLU A 600 -19.75 -5.05 -1.27
N PHE A 601 -18.76 -5.64 -1.93
CA PHE A 601 -18.21 -6.96 -1.59
C PHE A 601 -16.86 -7.21 -2.30
N VAL A 602 -16.13 -8.21 -1.84
CA VAL A 602 -14.89 -8.66 -2.48
C VAL A 602 -14.68 -10.14 -2.23
N VAL A 603 -14.15 -10.84 -3.23
CA VAL A 603 -13.72 -12.24 -3.15
C VAL A 603 -12.30 -12.36 -3.71
N THR A 604 -11.39 -12.84 -2.88
CA THR A 604 -9.97 -13.00 -3.23
C THR A 604 -9.54 -14.44 -3.02
N ALA A 605 -8.87 -15.02 -4.01
CA ALA A 605 -8.17 -16.29 -3.89
C ALA A 605 -6.65 -16.07 -3.89
N ARG A 606 -5.94 -16.79 -3.03
CA ARG A 606 -4.47 -16.70 -2.93
C ARG A 606 -3.85 -18.07 -2.77
N GLN A 607 -2.78 -18.32 -3.51
CA GLN A 607 -2.00 -19.54 -3.39
C GLN A 607 -0.92 -19.34 -2.33
N GLN A 608 -0.82 -20.24 -1.37
CA GLN A 608 0.23 -20.17 -0.36
C GLN A 608 1.62 -20.22 -1.02
N ARG A 609 2.55 -19.38 -0.56
CA ARG A 609 3.94 -19.39 -1.03
C ARG A 609 4.54 -20.79 -0.95
N GLY A 610 5.11 -21.26 -2.06
CA GLY A 610 5.82 -22.55 -2.12
C GLY A 610 4.93 -23.78 -1.91
N SER A 611 3.61 -23.63 -2.00
CA SER A 611 2.63 -24.72 -1.85
C SER A 611 1.66 -24.73 -3.03
N GLU A 612 0.95 -25.85 -3.22
CA GLU A 612 -0.18 -25.93 -4.16
C GLU A 612 -1.53 -25.67 -3.46
N ASP A 613 -1.52 -25.42 -2.15
CA ASP A 613 -2.71 -25.06 -1.37
C ASP A 613 -3.15 -23.62 -1.66
N TRP A 614 -4.47 -23.41 -1.68
CA TRP A 614 -5.09 -22.11 -1.88
C TRP A 614 -5.97 -21.72 -0.70
N PHE A 615 -6.17 -20.42 -0.54
CA PHE A 615 -7.11 -19.84 0.41
C PHE A 615 -8.03 -18.87 -0.33
N VAL A 616 -9.31 -18.87 0.02
CA VAL A 616 -10.30 -17.93 -0.53
C VAL A 616 -10.95 -17.18 0.63
N GLY A 617 -11.06 -15.87 0.52
CA GLY A 617 -11.84 -15.03 1.43
C GLY A 617 -12.88 -14.25 0.64
N GLY A 618 -14.13 -14.29 1.08
CA GLY A 618 -15.22 -13.46 0.59
C GLY A 618 -15.82 -12.66 1.74
N LEU A 619 -16.12 -11.39 1.52
CA LEU A 619 -16.88 -10.57 2.48
C LEU A 619 -17.83 -9.60 1.77
N THR A 620 -18.88 -9.18 2.48
CA THR A 620 -19.88 -8.22 1.99
C THR A 620 -20.10 -7.08 2.97
N ASN A 621 -20.74 -6.01 2.51
CA ASN A 621 -21.19 -4.88 3.31
C ASN A 621 -22.48 -5.19 4.09
N SER A 622 -23.25 -4.16 4.46
CA SER A 622 -24.51 -4.31 5.21
C SER A 622 -25.61 -5.13 4.50
N GLN A 623 -25.44 -5.46 3.21
CA GLN A 623 -26.35 -6.31 2.44
C GLN A 623 -25.84 -7.75 2.34
N ALA A 624 -26.71 -8.71 2.60
CA ALA A 624 -26.42 -10.13 2.36
C ALA A 624 -26.29 -10.39 0.85
N ARG A 625 -25.35 -11.26 0.46
CA ARG A 625 -25.05 -11.54 -0.95
C ARG A 625 -24.74 -13.01 -1.17
N SER A 626 -25.04 -13.47 -2.38
CA SER A 626 -24.64 -14.77 -2.89
C SER A 626 -23.80 -14.56 -4.15
N VAL A 627 -22.57 -15.08 -4.15
CA VAL A 627 -21.62 -14.90 -5.26
C VAL A 627 -21.13 -16.27 -5.71
N GLN A 628 -21.36 -16.61 -6.97
CA GLN A 628 -20.81 -17.84 -7.55
C GLN A 628 -19.41 -17.57 -8.09
N ILE A 629 -18.43 -18.36 -7.65
CA ILE A 629 -17.05 -18.29 -8.15
C ILE A 629 -16.65 -19.59 -8.87
N SER A 630 -15.88 -19.43 -9.95
CA SER A 630 -15.21 -20.54 -10.63
C SER A 630 -13.90 -20.87 -9.92
N LEU A 631 -13.60 -22.15 -9.73
CA LEU A 631 -12.33 -22.61 -9.18
C LEU A 631 -11.27 -22.92 -10.25
N SER A 632 -11.46 -22.41 -11.47
CA SER A 632 -10.55 -22.62 -12.61
C SER A 632 -9.09 -22.15 -12.41
N PHE A 633 -8.80 -21.41 -11.33
CA PHE A 633 -7.44 -21.06 -10.93
C PHE A 633 -6.69 -22.24 -10.28
N LEU A 634 -7.39 -23.29 -9.86
CA LEU A 634 -6.78 -24.51 -9.36
C LEU A 634 -6.05 -25.26 -10.48
N LYS A 635 -5.11 -26.12 -10.10
CA LYS A 635 -4.36 -26.93 -11.05
C LYS A 635 -5.30 -27.91 -11.79
N PRO A 636 -5.37 -27.86 -13.14
CA PRO A 636 -6.22 -28.78 -13.90
C PRO A 636 -5.93 -30.26 -13.61
N GLY A 637 -6.98 -31.05 -13.45
CA GLY A 637 -6.89 -32.49 -13.19
C GLY A 637 -6.44 -32.88 -11.77
N SER A 638 -6.23 -31.93 -10.85
CA SER A 638 -5.95 -32.20 -9.44
C SER A 638 -7.21 -32.05 -8.59
N ARG A 639 -7.31 -32.85 -7.52
CA ARG A 639 -8.42 -32.76 -6.54
C ARG A 639 -7.97 -32.00 -5.31
N TYR A 640 -8.92 -31.27 -4.73
CA TYR A 640 -8.72 -30.46 -3.55
C TYR A 640 -9.83 -30.75 -2.53
N ARG A 641 -9.47 -30.77 -1.25
CA ARG A 641 -10.43 -30.64 -0.15
C ARG A 641 -10.64 -29.16 0.13
N ALA A 642 -11.86 -28.69 -0.07
CA ALA A 642 -12.31 -27.38 0.33
C ALA A 642 -12.95 -27.47 1.72
N THR A 643 -12.34 -26.85 2.72
CA THR A 643 -12.99 -26.61 4.03
C THR A 643 -13.44 -25.16 4.07
N LEU A 644 -14.75 -24.94 4.19
CA LEU A 644 -15.39 -23.62 4.19
C LEU A 644 -15.84 -23.29 5.60
N TRP A 645 -15.42 -22.14 6.12
CA TRP A 645 -15.99 -21.48 7.29
C TRP A 645 -16.88 -20.36 6.78
N GLN A 646 -18.19 -20.57 6.80
CA GLN A 646 -19.16 -19.69 6.18
C GLN A 646 -20.26 -19.27 7.15
N ASP A 647 -20.89 -18.14 6.89
CA ASP A 647 -22.10 -17.73 7.59
C ASP A 647 -23.17 -18.84 7.53
N GLY A 648 -23.77 -19.14 8.70
CA GLY A 648 -24.91 -20.04 8.81
C GLY A 648 -26.18 -19.45 8.19
N SER A 649 -27.21 -20.27 8.01
CA SER A 649 -28.45 -19.83 7.33
C SER A 649 -29.19 -18.69 8.04
N GLU A 650 -28.94 -18.49 9.33
CA GLU A 650 -29.58 -17.47 10.17
C GLU A 650 -28.61 -16.37 10.61
N ALA A 651 -27.39 -16.36 10.05
CA ALA A 651 -26.37 -15.37 10.37
C ALA A 651 -26.83 -13.96 10.01
N ASP A 652 -26.55 -13.03 10.93
CA ASP A 652 -26.78 -11.59 10.76
C ASP A 652 -25.89 -10.88 11.78
N TRP A 653 -25.12 -9.88 11.35
CA TRP A 653 -24.13 -9.25 12.23
C TRP A 653 -24.73 -8.57 13.48
N ARG A 654 -26.02 -8.19 13.43
CA ARG A 654 -26.70 -7.54 14.56
C ARG A 654 -27.23 -8.56 15.55
N LYS A 655 -27.87 -9.62 15.05
CA LYS A 655 -28.66 -10.54 15.90
C LYS A 655 -27.98 -11.87 16.16
N ARG A 656 -27.28 -12.42 15.16
CA ARG A 656 -26.67 -13.75 15.20
C ARG A 656 -25.28 -13.73 14.54
N PRO A 657 -24.34 -12.90 15.03
CA PRO A 657 -23.04 -12.73 14.38
C PRO A 657 -22.14 -13.98 14.51
N TYR A 658 -22.46 -14.90 15.43
CA TYR A 658 -21.71 -16.12 15.68
C TYR A 658 -22.24 -17.36 14.95
N ASP A 659 -23.35 -17.23 14.19
CA ASP A 659 -23.92 -18.34 13.43
C ASP A 659 -22.99 -18.66 12.25
N MET A 660 -22.13 -19.67 12.41
CA MET A 660 -21.13 -20.08 11.44
C MET A 660 -21.17 -21.60 11.27
N GLU A 661 -21.07 -22.05 10.03
CA GLU A 661 -21.01 -23.46 9.66
C GLU A 661 -19.64 -23.78 9.06
N VAL A 662 -19.19 -25.01 9.29
CA VAL A 662 -18.00 -25.57 8.65
C VAL A 662 -18.41 -26.69 7.71
N VAL A 663 -18.07 -26.55 6.43
CA VAL A 663 -18.45 -27.50 5.37
C VAL A 663 -17.21 -28.00 4.64
N ASP A 664 -17.08 -29.32 4.51
CA ASP A 664 -16.04 -29.95 3.69
C ASP A 664 -16.62 -30.44 2.35
N LEU A 665 -15.94 -30.11 1.26
CA LEU A 665 -16.27 -30.51 -0.10
C LEU A 665 -15.02 -31.01 -0.82
N GLU A 666 -15.17 -31.95 -1.77
CA GLU A 666 -14.13 -32.26 -2.74
C GLU A 666 -14.38 -31.46 -4.02
N VAL A 667 -13.38 -30.73 -4.50
CA VAL A 667 -13.48 -29.83 -5.65
C VAL A 667 -12.29 -29.98 -6.61
N THR A 668 -12.46 -29.46 -7.82
CA THR A 668 -11.48 -29.48 -8.91
C THR A 668 -11.48 -28.12 -9.62
N ALA A 669 -10.61 -27.93 -10.62
CA ALA A 669 -10.59 -26.71 -11.42
C ALA A 669 -11.90 -26.48 -12.22
N GLU A 670 -12.66 -27.54 -12.48
CA GLU A 670 -13.96 -27.51 -13.17
C GLU A 670 -15.12 -27.17 -12.22
N SER A 671 -14.88 -27.15 -10.91
CA SER A 671 -15.91 -26.86 -9.91
C SER A 671 -16.26 -25.36 -9.85
N ALA A 672 -17.49 -25.08 -9.44
CA ALA A 672 -17.93 -23.75 -9.03
C ALA A 672 -18.50 -23.82 -7.61
N VAL A 673 -18.28 -22.78 -6.81
CA VAL A 673 -18.75 -22.70 -5.43
C VAL A 673 -19.56 -21.43 -5.27
N THR A 674 -20.73 -21.56 -4.63
CA THR A 674 -21.57 -20.41 -4.26
C THR A 674 -21.22 -19.98 -2.85
N LEU A 675 -20.79 -18.73 -2.72
CA LEU A 675 -20.45 -18.07 -1.47
C LEU A 675 -21.68 -17.32 -0.95
N ASN A 676 -22.29 -17.81 0.12
CA ASN A 676 -23.39 -17.11 0.79
C ASN A 676 -22.82 -16.31 1.96
N MET A 677 -23.00 -14.99 1.92
CA MET A 677 -22.51 -14.07 2.93
C MET A 677 -23.71 -13.32 3.51
N ALA A 678 -23.86 -13.38 4.83
CA ALA A 678 -24.90 -12.67 5.55
C ALA A 678 -24.69 -11.14 5.52
N THR A 679 -25.57 -10.39 6.19
CA THR A 679 -25.36 -8.95 6.39
C THR A 679 -24.04 -8.74 7.16
N SER A 680 -23.15 -7.89 6.64
CA SER A 680 -21.75 -7.75 7.12
C SER A 680 -21.08 -9.10 7.35
N GLY A 681 -21.35 -10.04 6.45
CA GLY A 681 -20.94 -11.43 6.52
C GLY A 681 -19.74 -11.76 5.64
N GLY A 682 -19.35 -13.03 5.65
CA GLY A 682 -18.23 -13.52 4.87
C GLY A 682 -18.08 -15.04 4.86
N VAL A 683 -17.04 -15.48 4.16
CA VAL A 683 -16.64 -16.87 4.03
C VAL A 683 -15.13 -16.95 3.90
N ALA A 684 -14.53 -17.93 4.59
CA ALA A 684 -13.13 -18.26 4.47
C ALA A 684 -13.00 -19.73 4.04
N ILE A 685 -12.14 -20.01 3.08
CA ILE A 685 -11.97 -21.36 2.51
C ILE A 685 -10.50 -21.71 2.50
N LYS A 686 -10.17 -22.92 2.98
CA LYS A 686 -8.89 -23.58 2.68
C LYS A 686 -9.12 -24.64 1.61
N LEU A 687 -8.36 -24.56 0.54
CA LEU A 687 -8.34 -25.52 -0.57
C LEU A 687 -7.02 -26.31 -0.49
N GLN A 688 -7.06 -27.43 0.20
CA GLN A 688 -5.90 -28.31 0.38
C GLN A 688 -5.81 -29.31 -0.76
N LYS A 689 -4.66 -29.37 -1.45
CA LYS A 689 -4.46 -30.33 -2.53
C LYS A 689 -4.41 -31.78 -2.01
N LEU A 690 -5.05 -32.71 -2.72
CA LEU A 690 -5.12 -34.13 -2.35
C LEU A 690 -4.22 -35.04 -3.18
N ASP A 691 -4.04 -34.77 -4.49
CA ASP A 691 -3.26 -35.58 -5.43
C ASP A 691 -2.53 -34.78 -6.52
#